data_AF-A0AA36MTM5-F1
#
_entry.id   AF-A0AA36MTM5-F1
#
_cell.length_a   1.000
_cell.length_b   1.000
_cell.length_c   1.000
_cell.angle_alpha   90.00
_cell.angle_beta   90.00
_cell.angle_gamma   90.00
#
_symmetry.space_group_name_H-M   'P 1'
#
loop_
_entity.id
_entity.type
_entity.pdbx_description
1 polymer ?
#
loop_
_entity_poly.entity_id
_entity_poly.type
_entity_poly.pdbx_seq_one_letter_code
_entity_poly.pdbx_strand_id
1 'polypeptide(L)'
;MHQCGACGAPSPEYACSRCKAKFCGRDCFVRAWPQHKAHCTAKPSARRRIAFIDFWPGFEDDTDQWFCKEWFRKNLKDADVVSVSENPDVIMFSLFGRSFLSYLHSGSAAKLVFFTGENTRPPVGKVPLCISFDHVPGVPPTTHSRIPLWVFNKEVHDVIAAHAARLRGDCDSSERSGFCCWVASNANMYNAQFRMQFVQTLSARYQRVDCGGEVMNNVGEPVKDKLEFLRKYRFNVCFENASFPGYCTEKLLHAFAAGCIPIYWGDPAACSTSSACDFNPEAFISAHDFSSPELLIEHIQRVDTDPELFKSYLRQPILADHWYARLQDWPHFCREFHDLLFTDCERGTSPRLGTLDPMGVAAEGSVWQLLDPFMPMRSRTASVGETLNEVQKSNGKEQKRKEDYNEGTNYVAGGVEANPYLFALIIAAPFLSLLLAYLTSTEMAEMAEAHQARAPFAMVATCVTELQACAGHLLAAGLSVRPTAQGAKFVLAFMGVALLTEFLPGKVETGPMTLTGHVPRYVDNGVLHCIVYTTLFFAGSNLGPGGLYDFGIIYDVFPGTVAFLNIFGMVFCIFLMLKGLYFPSTRDHGSSGSLVKDYLWGTELYPRVLGFDLKRFINCRFSMTYWQLAGLSFCYRSYTLHGAMDWGLFFSAVSQYLYLFKFFMWEMGYMRSIDIIVDRAGFEIQWGCLVWVPAVYTLHTRFLVPNPSGLSFGPAAALFALSMAGVVLNYLADRERDVFRATNGKALVWGKKPEFITAKYETVDRDTGAKTQKTSLLLASGFWGVARHFQYFFELTAAWSWCLLANPAVNGVIPLFYAAFLTGLLLDRANRDSHKCKLKYGKFYDEYCKLVPYKILPGIY
;
A
#
# COMPACT_ATOMS: atom_id res chain seq x y z
N MET A 1 16.42 24.59 59.20
CA MET A 1 16.98 25.91 58.82
C MET A 1 15.95 26.54 57.89
N HIS A 2 15.30 27.65 58.28
CA HIS A 2 15.79 29.03 58.17
C HIS A 2 15.98 29.48 56.70
N GLN A 3 15.37 30.58 56.21
CA GLN A 3 14.34 31.44 56.81
C GLN A 3 13.75 32.45 55.79
N CYS A 4 12.49 32.87 55.98
CA CYS A 4 11.86 34.11 55.45
C CYS A 4 11.85 34.37 53.92
N GLY A 5 10.96 35.21 53.36
CA GLY A 5 9.87 36.02 53.95
C GLY A 5 8.81 36.33 52.87
N ALA A 6 7.52 36.51 53.19
CA ALA A 6 6.89 37.63 53.92
C ALA A 6 6.76 38.90 53.04
N CYS A 7 5.61 39.59 52.91
CA CYS A 7 4.22 39.40 53.39
C CYS A 7 3.26 40.17 52.43
N GLY A 8 1.93 40.04 52.43
CA GLY A 8 1.02 39.11 53.16
C GLY A 8 -0.31 39.77 53.62
N ALA A 9 -1.39 38.96 53.72
CA ALA A 9 -2.61 39.15 54.55
C ALA A 9 -3.49 40.43 54.37
N PRO A 10 -4.70 40.53 54.99
CA PRO A 10 -5.58 39.55 55.68
C PRO A 10 -6.80 39.15 54.80
N SER A 11 -7.63 38.11 55.01
CA SER A 11 -8.24 37.42 56.19
C SER A 11 -9.40 38.17 56.87
N PRO A 12 -10.28 37.53 57.69
CA PRO A 12 -10.56 36.09 57.93
C PRO A 12 -12.04 35.76 57.48
N GLU A 13 -13.01 35.04 58.11
CA GLU A 13 -13.16 34.19 59.32
C GLU A 13 -14.47 33.32 59.28
N TYR A 14 -14.67 32.41 60.26
CA TYR A 14 -15.88 31.64 60.66
C TYR A 14 -16.55 30.59 59.71
N ALA A 15 -17.27 29.55 60.20
CA ALA A 15 -17.03 28.56 61.29
C ALA A 15 -18.20 27.52 61.39
N CYS A 16 -17.92 26.32 61.95
CA CYS A 16 -18.87 25.39 62.61
C CYS A 16 -19.98 24.70 61.74
N SER A 17 -20.55 23.53 62.11
CA SER A 17 -20.15 22.50 63.09
C SER A 17 -20.95 21.18 62.98
N ARG A 18 -20.31 20.04 63.34
CA ARG A 18 -20.90 18.71 63.72
C ARG A 18 -21.62 17.93 62.58
N CYS A 19 -21.74 16.59 62.60
CA CYS A 19 -21.46 15.61 63.66
C CYS A 19 -20.93 14.22 63.17
N LYS A 20 -19.88 13.73 63.86
CA LYS A 20 -19.46 12.34 64.16
C LYS A 20 -19.87 11.13 63.25
N ALA A 21 -18.91 10.79 62.39
CA ALA A 21 -18.41 9.46 61.96
C ALA A 21 -18.88 8.14 62.65
N LYS A 22 -18.81 7.05 61.87
CA LYS A 22 -18.13 5.79 62.26
C LYS A 22 -17.52 5.05 61.05
N PHE A 23 -16.45 4.28 61.29
CA PHE A 23 -15.67 3.55 60.27
C PHE A 23 -16.22 2.15 59.99
N CYS A 24 -16.21 1.73 58.72
CA CYS A 24 -15.43 0.58 58.24
C CYS A 24 -15.20 0.78 56.73
N GLY A 25 -14.21 0.13 56.11
CA GLY A 25 -13.94 0.38 54.69
C GLY A 25 -13.18 -0.73 53.98
N ARG A 26 -13.25 -0.69 52.65
CA ARG A 26 -12.24 -1.17 51.68
C ARG A 26 -12.45 -0.44 50.34
N ASP A 27 -11.35 0.13 49.86
CA ASP A 27 -10.92 0.27 48.47
C ASP A 27 -11.91 0.87 47.43
N CYS A 28 -11.79 2.18 47.25
CA CYS A 28 -12.36 2.92 46.13
C CYS A 28 -11.59 2.66 44.83
N PHE A 29 -12.29 2.59 43.68
CA PHE A 29 -11.82 3.27 42.47
C PHE A 29 -12.95 3.63 41.47
N VAL A 30 -14.02 4.26 41.95
CA VAL A 30 -14.96 5.02 41.12
C VAL A 30 -14.85 6.49 41.49
N ARG A 31 -14.39 7.35 40.57
CA ARG A 31 -14.38 8.81 40.76
C ARG A 31 -15.44 9.46 39.88
N ALA A 32 -16.30 10.24 40.53
CA ALA A 32 -17.53 10.77 39.96
C ALA A 32 -17.34 11.94 38.99
N TRP A 33 -18.31 12.09 38.09
CA TRP A 33 -18.55 13.29 37.30
C TRP A 33 -19.03 14.44 38.21
N PRO A 34 -18.60 15.71 38.01
CA PRO A 34 -19.07 16.83 38.83
C PRO A 34 -20.52 17.21 38.52
N GLN A 35 -21.41 17.19 39.52
CA GLN A 35 -22.78 17.71 39.38
C GLN A 35 -22.81 19.25 39.46
N HIS A 36 -22.66 19.93 38.33
CA HIS A 36 -22.94 21.37 38.26
C HIS A 36 -24.43 21.64 37.98
N LYS A 37 -25.18 21.96 39.04
CA LYS A 37 -26.50 22.60 38.89
C LYS A 37 -26.32 24.06 38.47
N ALA A 38 -26.60 24.37 37.21
CA ALA A 38 -26.84 25.74 36.75
C ALA A 38 -28.34 25.94 36.52
N HIS A 39 -28.93 26.98 37.13
CA HIS A 39 -30.30 27.37 36.82
C HIS A 39 -30.30 28.25 35.56
N CYS A 40 -30.68 27.67 34.42
CA CYS A 40 -31.00 28.40 33.20
C CYS A 40 -32.49 28.28 32.90
N THR A 41 -33.21 29.40 32.95
CA THR A 41 -34.65 29.50 32.66
C THR A 41 -34.90 29.55 31.15
N ALA A 42 -34.70 28.41 30.48
CA ALA A 42 -35.05 28.24 29.08
C ALA A 42 -36.58 28.18 28.87
N LYS A 43 -37.04 28.73 27.73
CA LYS A 43 -38.42 28.54 27.23
C LYS A 43 -38.65 27.06 26.86
N PRO A 44 -39.91 26.59 26.69
CA PRO A 44 -40.19 25.28 26.12
C PRO A 44 -39.38 25.09 24.83
N SER A 45 -38.53 24.07 24.80
CA SER A 45 -37.45 23.98 23.82
C SER A 45 -37.99 23.71 22.42
N ALA A 46 -37.40 24.38 21.42
CA ALA A 46 -37.41 23.83 20.07
C ALA A 46 -36.74 22.44 20.14
N ARG A 47 -37.34 21.44 19.49
CA ARG A 47 -36.78 20.08 19.45
C ARG A 47 -35.38 20.14 18.85
N ARG A 48 -34.45 19.39 19.44
CA ARG A 48 -33.04 19.38 19.02
C ARG A 48 -32.94 18.82 17.60
N ARG A 49 -32.02 19.31 16.78
CA ARG A 49 -31.93 18.94 15.36
C ARG A 49 -30.60 18.29 15.04
N ILE A 50 -30.65 17.04 14.56
CA ILE A 50 -29.48 16.28 14.10
C ILE A 50 -29.54 16.18 12.57
N ALA A 51 -28.44 16.44 11.91
CA ALA A 51 -28.24 16.05 10.51
C ALA A 51 -27.06 15.09 10.38
N PHE A 52 -27.03 14.35 9.26
CA PHE A 52 -26.00 13.39 8.92
C PHE A 52 -25.44 13.70 7.53
N ILE A 53 -24.12 13.57 7.35
CA ILE A 53 -23.42 13.74 6.06
C ILE A 53 -22.24 12.77 5.96
N ASP A 54 -21.78 12.49 4.73
CA ASP A 54 -20.55 11.73 4.49
C ASP A 54 -20.58 10.28 5.06
N PHE A 55 -21.78 9.69 5.14
CA PHE A 55 -22.02 8.29 5.50
C PHE A 55 -22.09 7.37 4.26
N TRP A 56 -22.10 6.06 4.48
CA TRP A 56 -22.00 5.04 3.43
C TRP A 56 -23.11 5.15 2.36
N PRO A 57 -22.82 4.73 1.10
CA PRO A 57 -23.82 4.73 0.03
C PRO A 57 -25.14 4.05 0.43
N GLY A 58 -26.27 4.73 0.21
CA GLY A 58 -27.61 4.30 0.64
C GLY A 58 -28.09 4.93 1.95
N PHE A 59 -27.20 5.49 2.78
CA PHE A 59 -27.59 6.22 3.99
C PHE A 59 -28.44 7.46 3.67
N GLU A 60 -28.06 8.21 2.62
CA GLU A 60 -28.79 9.41 2.16
C GLU A 60 -30.07 9.10 1.38
N ASP A 61 -30.24 7.86 0.89
CA ASP A 61 -31.40 7.40 0.11
C ASP A 61 -32.52 6.79 0.96
N ASP A 62 -32.41 6.85 2.30
CA ASP A 62 -33.29 6.15 3.24
C ASP A 62 -33.35 4.62 3.01
N THR A 63 -32.24 3.98 2.64
CA THR A 63 -32.17 2.50 2.65
C THR A 63 -31.76 1.93 4.01
N ASP A 64 -30.92 2.63 4.79
CA ASP A 64 -30.64 2.32 6.20
C ASP A 64 -31.46 3.24 7.13
N GLN A 65 -32.78 3.11 7.04
CA GLN A 65 -33.71 3.92 7.85
C GLN A 65 -33.49 3.73 9.35
N TRP A 66 -32.99 2.56 9.76
CA TRP A 66 -32.83 2.25 11.17
C TRP A 66 -31.78 3.14 11.81
N PHE A 67 -30.53 3.12 11.32
CA PHE A 67 -29.49 3.89 11.97
C PHE A 67 -29.62 5.39 11.68
N CYS A 68 -30.02 5.79 10.46
CA CYS A 68 -30.12 7.21 10.13
C CYS A 68 -31.32 7.92 10.79
N LYS A 69 -32.42 7.21 11.06
CA LYS A 69 -33.71 7.83 11.46
C LYS A 69 -34.42 7.14 12.61
N GLU A 70 -34.68 5.82 12.55
CA GLU A 70 -35.52 5.14 13.54
C GLU A 70 -34.85 5.05 14.92
N TRP A 71 -33.56 4.71 14.99
CA TRP A 71 -32.82 4.59 16.24
C TRP A 71 -32.83 5.92 17.01
N PHE A 72 -32.52 7.03 16.34
CA PHE A 72 -32.52 8.35 16.94
C PHE A 72 -33.93 8.78 17.37
N ARG A 73 -34.95 8.61 16.52
CA ARG A 73 -36.35 8.94 16.88
C ARG A 73 -36.91 8.08 18.04
N LYS A 74 -36.50 6.81 18.14
CA LYS A 74 -36.94 5.87 19.19
C LYS A 74 -36.29 6.19 20.55
N ASN A 75 -35.01 6.55 20.53
CA ASN A 75 -34.18 6.67 21.73
C ASN A 75 -34.01 8.12 22.23
N LEU A 76 -33.94 9.10 21.32
CA LEU A 76 -33.77 10.54 21.61
C LEU A 76 -35.06 11.30 21.28
N LYS A 77 -36.08 11.18 22.14
CA LYS A 77 -37.47 11.61 21.85
C LYS A 77 -37.64 13.11 21.61
N ASP A 78 -36.74 13.94 22.13
CA ASP A 78 -36.68 15.39 22.01
C ASP A 78 -35.75 15.88 20.88
N ALA A 79 -35.13 14.95 20.14
CA ALA A 79 -34.37 15.23 18.92
C ALA A 79 -35.12 14.78 17.64
N ASP A 80 -35.08 15.61 16.62
CA ASP A 80 -35.52 15.33 15.26
C ASP A 80 -34.33 15.20 14.31
N VAL A 81 -34.39 14.21 13.41
CA VAL A 81 -33.44 14.08 12.31
C VAL A 81 -33.94 14.89 11.12
N VAL A 82 -33.12 15.86 10.69
CA VAL A 82 -33.42 16.86 9.65
C VAL A 82 -32.36 16.88 8.55
N SER A 83 -32.64 17.56 7.44
CA SER A 83 -31.63 17.84 6.42
C SER A 83 -30.63 18.91 6.89
N VAL A 84 -29.42 18.92 6.34
CA VAL A 84 -28.41 19.97 6.65
C VAL A 84 -28.86 21.39 6.28
N SER A 85 -29.82 21.52 5.36
CA SER A 85 -30.46 22.80 5.01
C SER A 85 -31.35 23.38 6.11
N GLU A 86 -31.81 22.56 7.07
CA GLU A 86 -32.72 22.96 8.15
C GLU A 86 -31.99 23.50 9.39
N ASN A 87 -30.73 23.96 9.22
CA ASN A 87 -29.89 24.59 10.25
C ASN A 87 -29.76 23.75 11.54
N PRO A 88 -29.24 22.51 11.47
CA PRO A 88 -29.18 21.57 12.60
C PRO A 88 -28.31 22.08 13.77
N ASP A 89 -28.57 21.56 14.97
CA ASP A 89 -27.77 21.86 16.17
C ASP A 89 -26.54 20.95 16.27
N VAL A 90 -26.65 19.71 15.76
CA VAL A 90 -25.58 18.71 15.67
C VAL A 90 -25.49 18.20 14.23
N ILE A 91 -24.27 18.11 13.70
CA ILE A 91 -23.98 17.43 12.44
C ILE A 91 -23.10 16.23 12.76
N MET A 92 -23.67 15.04 12.67
CA MET A 92 -22.88 13.80 12.67
C MET A 92 -22.31 13.59 11.27
N PHE A 93 -21.04 13.21 11.18
CA PHE A 93 -20.41 12.91 9.90
C PHE A 93 -19.52 11.68 9.98
N SER A 94 -19.37 10.99 8.85
CA SER A 94 -18.46 9.85 8.72
C SER A 94 -17.41 10.13 7.64
N LEU A 95 -16.80 9.06 7.12
CA LEU A 95 -15.60 9.11 6.27
C LEU A 95 -15.86 8.80 4.77
N PHE A 96 -17.11 8.64 4.35
CA PHE A 96 -17.47 8.32 2.95
C PHE A 96 -17.66 9.57 2.06
N GLY A 97 -17.21 10.74 2.54
CA GLY A 97 -17.37 12.02 1.87
C GLY A 97 -16.58 13.14 2.55
N ARG A 98 -16.71 14.37 2.04
CA ARG A 98 -15.93 15.53 2.48
C ARG A 98 -16.78 16.78 2.76
N SER A 99 -18.10 16.62 2.83
CA SER A 99 -19.08 17.70 3.05
C SER A 99 -18.84 18.41 4.38
N PHE A 100 -18.40 17.70 5.42
CA PHE A 100 -18.06 18.25 6.73
C PHE A 100 -17.02 19.39 6.68
N LEU A 101 -16.12 19.39 5.69
CA LEU A 101 -15.12 20.44 5.51
C LEU A 101 -15.75 21.82 5.25
N SER A 102 -16.91 21.88 4.58
CA SER A 102 -17.58 23.17 4.34
C SER A 102 -18.11 23.77 5.65
N TYR A 103 -18.63 22.95 6.57
CA TYR A 103 -19.09 23.36 7.90
C TYR A 103 -17.95 23.70 8.87
N LEU A 104 -16.81 23.00 8.74
CA LEU A 104 -15.58 23.29 9.48
C LEU A 104 -14.94 24.61 9.03
N HIS A 105 -14.97 24.92 7.72
CA HIS A 105 -14.45 26.17 7.16
C HIS A 105 -15.40 27.36 7.33
N SER A 106 -16.71 27.17 7.21
CA SER A 106 -17.71 28.25 7.36
C SER A 106 -17.85 28.73 8.80
N GLY A 107 -17.31 27.99 9.78
CA GLY A 107 -17.49 28.25 11.20
C GLY A 107 -18.94 28.03 11.63
N SER A 108 -19.53 26.91 11.18
CA SER A 108 -20.90 26.53 11.53
C SER A 108 -21.16 26.56 13.04
N ALA A 109 -22.37 26.98 13.42
CA ALA A 109 -22.82 26.95 14.80
C ALA A 109 -23.12 25.53 15.31
N ALA A 110 -23.33 24.56 14.40
CA ALA A 110 -23.62 23.18 14.74
C ALA A 110 -22.39 22.46 15.32
N LYS A 111 -22.58 21.63 16.35
CA LYS A 111 -21.53 20.77 16.88
C LYS A 111 -21.23 19.65 15.87
N LEU A 112 -20.01 19.65 15.31
CA LEU A 112 -19.52 18.56 14.47
C LEU A 112 -19.19 17.34 15.34
N VAL A 113 -19.70 16.16 14.96
CA VAL A 113 -19.48 14.89 15.65
C VAL A 113 -19.01 13.86 14.64
N PHE A 114 -17.76 13.42 14.75
CA PHE A 114 -17.25 12.34 13.91
C PHE A 114 -17.77 10.99 14.40
N PHE A 115 -18.23 10.14 13.49
CA PHE A 115 -18.64 8.77 13.75
C PHE A 115 -18.01 7.78 12.75
N THR A 116 -17.50 6.65 13.22
CA THR A 116 -17.09 5.54 12.33
C THR A 116 -17.41 4.16 12.87
N GLY A 117 -17.97 3.32 12.00
CA GLY A 117 -18.00 1.86 12.14
C GLY A 117 -16.92 1.15 11.30
N GLU A 118 -16.23 1.86 10.41
CA GLU A 118 -15.12 1.33 9.60
C GLU A 118 -13.79 1.41 10.34
N ASN A 119 -12.84 0.53 9.95
CA ASN A 119 -11.59 0.29 10.68
C ASN A 119 -10.53 1.42 10.56
N THR A 120 -10.92 2.64 10.89
CA THR A 120 -10.19 3.91 10.72
C THR A 120 -10.11 4.64 12.07
N ARG A 121 -8.97 5.26 12.38
CA ARG A 121 -8.80 5.97 13.66
C ARG A 121 -9.53 7.33 13.67
N PRO A 122 -10.17 7.74 14.78
CA PRO A 122 -10.86 9.02 14.90
C PRO A 122 -9.90 10.23 14.88
N PRO A 123 -10.30 11.38 14.31
CA PRO A 123 -9.54 12.63 14.28
C PRO A 123 -9.65 13.40 15.62
N VAL A 124 -9.26 12.74 16.71
CA VAL A 124 -9.41 13.25 18.08
C VAL A 124 -8.68 14.59 18.26
N GLY A 125 -9.35 15.54 18.93
CA GLY A 125 -8.84 16.90 19.12
C GLY A 125 -9.02 17.83 17.92
N LYS A 126 -9.39 17.31 16.73
CA LYS A 126 -9.66 18.12 15.53
C LYS A 126 -11.14 18.41 15.27
N VAL A 127 -12.03 17.65 15.90
CA VAL A 127 -13.47 17.94 16.03
C VAL A 127 -13.86 17.99 17.52
N PRO A 128 -15.00 18.65 17.87
CA PRO A 128 -15.51 18.68 19.24
C PRO A 128 -15.67 17.30 19.88
N LEU A 129 -16.16 16.32 19.13
CA LEU A 129 -16.43 14.96 19.62
C LEU A 129 -16.17 13.92 18.53
N CYS A 130 -15.51 12.83 18.90
CA CYS A 130 -15.39 11.60 18.12
C CYS A 130 -16.14 10.45 18.81
N ILE A 131 -16.85 9.64 18.02
CA ILE A 131 -17.52 8.41 18.46
C ILE A 131 -17.04 7.26 17.58
N SER A 132 -16.55 6.19 18.20
CA SER A 132 -15.91 5.07 17.50
C SER A 132 -15.73 3.86 18.42
N PHE A 133 -15.15 2.79 17.91
CA PHE A 133 -14.77 1.58 18.66
C PHE A 133 -13.31 1.60 19.17
N ASP A 134 -12.53 2.66 18.92
CA ASP A 134 -11.13 2.77 19.36
C ASP A 134 -10.99 2.89 20.89
N HIS A 135 -9.90 2.36 21.42
CA HIS A 135 -9.45 2.65 22.79
C HIS A 135 -8.43 3.79 22.76
N VAL A 136 -8.86 5.01 23.10
CA VAL A 136 -7.98 6.20 23.12
C VAL A 136 -7.69 6.62 24.57
N PRO A 137 -6.62 6.09 25.20
CA PRO A 137 -6.33 6.36 26.61
C PRO A 137 -5.95 7.83 26.85
N GLY A 138 -6.37 8.37 27.99
CA GLY A 138 -6.04 9.74 28.41
C GLY A 138 -6.94 10.84 27.83
N VAL A 139 -7.89 10.52 26.95
CA VAL A 139 -8.83 11.49 26.37
C VAL A 139 -10.16 11.52 27.13
N PRO A 140 -10.76 12.71 27.39
CA PRO A 140 -12.06 12.80 28.05
C PRO A 140 -13.22 12.21 27.21
N PRO A 141 -14.24 11.58 27.84
CA PRO A 141 -15.45 11.08 27.15
C PRO A 141 -16.21 12.11 26.30
N THR A 142 -16.06 13.40 26.61
CA THR A 142 -16.65 14.54 25.87
C THR A 142 -15.92 14.87 24.57
N THR A 143 -14.69 14.38 24.38
CA THR A 143 -13.86 14.60 23.19
C THR A 143 -13.71 13.33 22.36
N HIS A 144 -13.60 12.17 23.02
CA HIS A 144 -13.70 10.85 22.39
C HIS A 144 -14.54 9.94 23.27
N SER A 145 -15.57 9.32 22.70
CA SER A 145 -16.41 8.34 23.38
C SER A 145 -16.36 7.00 22.65
N ARG A 146 -15.96 5.93 23.36
CA ARG A 146 -15.98 4.59 22.82
C ARG A 146 -17.42 4.04 22.84
N ILE A 147 -18.04 4.00 21.66
CA ILE A 147 -19.36 3.40 21.43
C ILE A 147 -19.30 2.67 20.07
N PRO A 148 -19.04 1.35 20.06
CA PRO A 148 -18.92 0.56 18.83
C PRO A 148 -20.22 0.48 18.02
N LEU A 149 -20.09 0.17 16.72
CA LEU A 149 -21.22 0.10 15.78
C LEU A 149 -22.32 -0.88 16.22
N TRP A 150 -21.97 -1.98 16.90
CA TRP A 150 -22.93 -2.98 17.35
C TRP A 150 -23.96 -2.44 18.36
N VAL A 151 -23.63 -1.39 19.12
CA VAL A 151 -24.56 -0.73 20.07
C VAL A 151 -25.76 -0.09 19.35
N PHE A 152 -25.59 0.26 18.07
CA PHE A 152 -26.62 0.90 17.25
C PHE A 152 -27.46 -0.07 16.41
N ASN A 153 -27.16 -1.37 16.41
CA ASN A 153 -27.91 -2.39 15.67
C ASN A 153 -29.27 -2.70 16.34
N LYS A 154 -30.22 -3.30 15.60
CA LYS A 154 -31.59 -3.58 16.10
C LYS A 154 -31.59 -4.60 17.24
N GLU A 155 -30.68 -5.56 17.10
CA GLU A 155 -30.54 -6.80 17.87
C GLU A 155 -29.85 -6.59 19.22
N VAL A 156 -29.43 -5.35 19.54
CA VAL A 156 -28.79 -5.01 20.82
C VAL A 156 -29.68 -5.38 22.01
N HIS A 157 -31.00 -5.19 21.89
CA HIS A 157 -31.96 -5.60 22.92
C HIS A 157 -32.10 -7.13 23.03
N ASP A 158 -32.05 -7.86 21.92
CA ASP A 158 -32.12 -9.32 21.91
C ASP A 158 -30.89 -9.92 22.62
N VAL A 159 -29.71 -9.33 22.40
CA VAL A 159 -28.47 -9.74 23.08
C VAL A 159 -28.47 -9.37 24.57
N ILE A 160 -29.02 -8.20 24.96
CA ILE A 160 -29.19 -7.86 26.39
C ILE A 160 -30.17 -8.84 27.07
N ALA A 161 -31.28 -9.20 26.40
CA ALA A 161 -32.23 -10.17 26.91
C ALA A 161 -31.64 -11.59 27.01
N ALA A 162 -30.89 -12.03 26.00
CA ALA A 162 -30.18 -13.31 26.00
C ALA A 162 -29.06 -13.36 27.05
N HIS A 163 -28.35 -12.26 27.29
CA HIS A 163 -27.39 -12.15 28.38
C HIS A 163 -28.10 -12.34 29.73
N ALA A 164 -29.16 -11.57 29.97
CA ALA A 164 -29.94 -11.65 31.21
C ALA A 164 -30.58 -13.03 31.44
N ALA A 165 -30.90 -13.75 30.36
CA ALA A 165 -31.37 -15.14 30.40
C ALA A 165 -30.25 -16.09 30.86
N ARG A 166 -29.09 -16.06 30.20
CA ARG A 166 -27.94 -16.90 30.57
C ARG A 166 -27.47 -16.69 32.01
N LEU A 167 -27.51 -15.45 32.53
CA LEU A 167 -27.23 -15.15 33.94
C LEU A 167 -28.16 -15.86 34.94
N ARG A 168 -29.36 -16.26 34.53
CA ARG A 168 -30.31 -17.04 35.35
C ARG A 168 -30.19 -18.56 35.15
N GLY A 169 -29.35 -18.99 34.20
CA GLY A 169 -29.30 -20.37 33.69
C GLY A 169 -30.24 -20.64 32.53
N ASP A 170 -31.07 -19.67 32.11
CA ASP A 170 -31.98 -19.78 30.98
C ASP A 170 -31.18 -19.73 29.66
N CYS A 171 -30.82 -20.90 29.12
CA CYS A 171 -30.09 -21.01 27.85
C CYS A 171 -30.90 -21.77 26.79
N ASP A 172 -31.07 -21.15 25.62
CA ASP A 172 -31.60 -21.86 24.44
C ASP A 172 -30.64 -23.00 24.06
N SER A 173 -31.15 -24.22 24.17
CA SER A 173 -30.47 -25.47 23.82
C SER A 173 -31.28 -26.27 22.81
N SER A 174 -32.10 -25.59 21.99
CA SER A 174 -32.82 -26.18 20.87
C SER A 174 -31.86 -26.91 19.91
N GLU A 175 -32.28 -28.09 19.43
CA GLU A 175 -31.49 -28.84 18.45
C GLU A 175 -31.47 -28.11 17.10
N ARG A 176 -30.28 -27.84 16.58
CA ARG A 176 -30.07 -27.18 15.30
C ARG A 176 -29.33 -28.11 14.34
N SER A 177 -29.98 -28.39 13.21
CA SER A 177 -29.50 -29.33 12.20
C SER A 177 -28.28 -28.81 11.42
N GLY A 178 -28.21 -27.50 11.18
CA GLY A 178 -27.07 -26.87 10.54
C GLY A 178 -25.82 -26.86 11.42
N PHE A 179 -24.69 -27.31 10.89
CA PHE A 179 -23.40 -27.23 11.59
C PHE A 179 -22.94 -25.77 11.72
N CYS A 180 -22.49 -25.16 10.61
CA CYS A 180 -21.88 -23.84 10.61
C CYS A 180 -22.35 -23.03 9.40
N CYS A 181 -22.54 -21.72 9.59
CA CYS A 181 -22.88 -20.79 8.52
C CYS A 181 -21.90 -19.61 8.41
N TRP A 182 -21.95 -18.91 7.27
CA TRP A 182 -21.24 -17.67 7.00
C TRP A 182 -22.09 -16.75 6.11
N VAL A 183 -22.12 -15.45 6.40
CA VAL A 183 -22.85 -14.46 5.59
C VAL A 183 -21.99 -13.22 5.38
N ALA A 184 -21.49 -13.05 4.16
CA ALA A 184 -20.75 -11.87 3.71
C ALA A 184 -21.09 -11.55 2.25
N SER A 185 -21.23 -10.26 1.91
CA SER A 185 -21.45 -9.79 0.52
C SER A 185 -20.27 -9.02 -0.08
N ASN A 186 -19.20 -8.76 0.66
CA ASN A 186 -18.04 -8.02 0.16
C ASN A 186 -16.83 -8.95 -0.10
N ALA A 187 -16.63 -9.31 -1.37
CA ALA A 187 -15.48 -10.10 -1.84
C ALA A 187 -14.18 -9.29 -1.98
N ASN A 188 -14.25 -7.96 -2.03
CA ASN A 188 -13.19 -7.09 -2.56
C ASN A 188 -12.29 -6.47 -1.49
N MET A 189 -12.50 -6.76 -0.20
CA MET A 189 -11.63 -6.27 0.87
C MET A 189 -10.41 -7.16 1.07
N TYR A 190 -9.29 -6.56 1.48
CA TYR A 190 -7.99 -7.21 1.68
C TYR A 190 -8.05 -8.54 2.46
N ASN A 191 -8.84 -8.59 3.55
CA ASN A 191 -8.98 -9.81 4.37
C ASN A 191 -10.16 -10.72 3.95
N ALA A 192 -10.89 -10.42 2.86
CA ALA A 192 -11.90 -11.33 2.33
C ALA A 192 -11.30 -12.70 1.98
N GLN A 193 -10.08 -12.71 1.43
CA GLN A 193 -9.33 -13.95 1.16
C GLN A 193 -9.08 -14.78 2.42
N PHE A 194 -8.69 -14.17 3.54
CA PHE A 194 -8.47 -14.88 4.82
C PHE A 194 -9.76 -15.55 5.32
N ARG A 195 -10.88 -14.84 5.25
CA ARG A 195 -12.21 -15.36 5.65
C ARG A 195 -12.66 -16.50 4.74
N MET A 196 -12.55 -16.31 3.43
CA MET A 196 -12.88 -17.32 2.43
C MET A 196 -12.01 -18.57 2.60
N GLN A 197 -10.70 -18.40 2.80
CA GLN A 197 -9.77 -19.50 3.03
C GLN A 197 -10.11 -20.26 4.32
N PHE A 198 -10.44 -19.58 5.43
CA PHE A 198 -10.86 -20.26 6.66
C PHE A 198 -12.15 -21.06 6.46
N VAL A 199 -13.19 -20.44 5.89
CA VAL A 199 -14.50 -21.08 5.60
C VAL A 199 -14.35 -22.28 4.65
N GLN A 200 -13.50 -22.17 3.62
CA GLN A 200 -13.15 -23.28 2.72
C GLN A 200 -12.38 -24.39 3.45
N THR A 201 -11.41 -24.03 4.31
CA THR A 201 -10.59 -25.00 5.04
C THR A 201 -11.41 -25.77 6.08
N LEU A 202 -12.27 -25.08 6.84
CA LEU A 202 -13.22 -25.71 7.76
C LEU A 202 -14.19 -26.66 7.01
N SER A 203 -14.73 -26.19 5.87
CA SER A 203 -15.60 -27.00 5.01
C SER A 203 -14.92 -28.25 4.44
N ALA A 204 -13.63 -28.17 4.12
CA ALA A 204 -12.86 -29.26 3.50
C ALA A 204 -12.17 -30.20 4.51
N ARG A 205 -11.95 -29.75 5.74
CA ARG A 205 -11.30 -30.55 6.81
C ARG A 205 -12.28 -31.18 7.79
N TYR A 206 -13.52 -30.68 7.89
CA TYR A 206 -14.51 -31.21 8.82
C TYR A 206 -15.90 -31.38 8.19
N GLN A 207 -16.70 -30.33 8.19
CA GLN A 207 -18.07 -30.35 7.69
C GLN A 207 -18.36 -29.02 6.98
N ARG A 208 -19.12 -29.12 5.86
CA ARG A 208 -19.51 -28.00 5.01
C ARG A 208 -20.08 -26.82 5.82
N VAL A 209 -19.54 -25.63 5.58
CA VAL A 209 -20.10 -24.35 6.03
C VAL A 209 -21.09 -23.85 4.98
N ASP A 210 -22.30 -23.50 5.39
CA ASP A 210 -23.30 -22.91 4.49
C ASP A 210 -23.12 -21.40 4.36
N CYS A 211 -22.90 -20.95 3.12
CA CYS A 211 -22.58 -19.57 2.79
C CYS A 211 -23.83 -18.90 2.21
N GLY A 212 -24.42 -17.98 2.98
CA GLY A 212 -25.70 -17.32 2.66
C GLY A 212 -25.59 -15.88 2.11
N GLY A 213 -24.39 -15.29 2.12
CA GLY A 213 -24.17 -13.97 1.48
C GLY A 213 -23.97 -14.07 -0.03
N GLU A 214 -23.56 -12.99 -0.69
CA GLU A 214 -23.14 -13.06 -2.10
C GLU A 214 -21.79 -13.78 -2.27
N VAL A 215 -20.90 -13.72 -1.26
CA VAL A 215 -19.56 -14.30 -1.34
C VAL A 215 -19.61 -15.79 -1.05
N MET A 216 -19.14 -16.60 -2.01
CA MET A 216 -19.14 -18.08 -1.97
C MET A 216 -20.52 -18.73 -1.74
N ASN A 217 -21.62 -18.09 -2.16
CA ASN A 217 -22.96 -18.62 -1.90
C ASN A 217 -23.09 -20.10 -2.33
N ASN A 218 -23.59 -20.94 -1.42
CA ASN A 218 -23.82 -22.36 -1.68
C ASN A 218 -25.21 -22.85 -1.25
N VAL A 219 -26.10 -21.93 -0.86
CA VAL A 219 -27.49 -22.20 -0.42
C VAL A 219 -28.53 -21.82 -1.49
N GLY A 220 -28.12 -21.14 -2.56
CA GLY A 220 -28.96 -20.79 -3.72
C GLY A 220 -28.79 -19.31 -4.08
N GLU A 221 -29.63 -18.47 -3.49
CA GLU A 221 -29.56 -17.00 -3.62
C GLU A 221 -29.04 -16.36 -2.30
N PRO A 222 -28.61 -15.10 -2.31
CA PRO A 222 -28.32 -14.35 -1.08
C PRO A 222 -29.53 -14.30 -0.14
N VAL A 223 -29.31 -14.59 1.15
CA VAL A 223 -30.40 -14.74 2.13
C VAL A 223 -31.03 -13.38 2.48
N LYS A 224 -32.37 -13.33 2.47
CA LYS A 224 -33.15 -12.11 2.68
C LYS A 224 -33.26 -11.70 4.15
N ASP A 225 -33.34 -12.68 5.05
CA ASP A 225 -33.21 -12.48 6.50
C ASP A 225 -31.97 -13.24 7.00
N LYS A 226 -30.99 -12.48 7.51
CA LYS A 226 -29.73 -13.01 8.03
C LYS A 226 -29.92 -13.73 9.37
N LEU A 227 -30.82 -13.28 10.24
CA LEU A 227 -31.05 -13.88 11.55
C LEU A 227 -31.88 -15.16 11.45
N GLU A 228 -32.91 -15.18 10.60
CA GLU A 228 -33.68 -16.39 10.31
C GLU A 228 -32.83 -17.47 9.63
N PHE A 229 -31.82 -17.07 8.84
CA PHE A 229 -30.81 -17.98 8.33
C PHE A 229 -29.88 -18.50 9.45
N LEU A 230 -29.22 -17.62 10.20
CA LEU A 230 -28.27 -17.99 11.27
C LEU A 230 -28.91 -18.89 12.35
N ARG A 231 -30.16 -18.66 12.74
CA ARG A 231 -30.91 -19.45 13.76
C ARG A 231 -31.00 -20.95 13.44
N LYS A 232 -30.73 -21.38 12.20
CA LYS A 232 -30.73 -22.78 11.78
C LYS A 232 -29.42 -23.51 12.08
N TYR A 233 -28.39 -22.80 12.55
CA TYR A 233 -27.03 -23.31 12.70
C TYR A 233 -26.52 -23.27 14.15
N ARG A 234 -25.65 -24.24 14.49
CA ARG A 234 -24.94 -24.30 15.77
C ARG A 234 -23.85 -23.23 15.85
N PHE A 235 -23.08 -23.04 14.77
CA PHE A 235 -22.01 -22.04 14.67
C PHE A 235 -22.25 -20.98 13.58
N ASN A 236 -21.68 -19.79 13.77
CA ASN A 236 -21.57 -18.77 12.72
C ASN A 236 -20.14 -18.20 12.66
N VAL A 237 -19.55 -18.14 11.46
CA VAL A 237 -18.22 -17.51 11.26
C VAL A 237 -18.39 -15.99 11.26
N CYS A 238 -17.85 -15.35 12.28
CA CYS A 238 -18.03 -13.92 12.58
C CYS A 238 -16.81 -13.06 12.20
N PHE A 239 -16.02 -13.51 11.22
CA PHE A 239 -14.74 -12.86 10.90
C PHE A 239 -14.93 -11.45 10.29
N GLU A 240 -14.25 -10.49 10.88
CA GLU A 240 -14.28 -9.08 10.51
C GLU A 240 -13.56 -8.76 9.20
N ASN A 241 -13.81 -7.56 8.67
CA ASN A 241 -13.14 -7.05 7.47
C ASN A 241 -11.64 -6.81 7.69
N ALA A 242 -11.19 -6.70 8.94
CA ALA A 242 -9.80 -6.53 9.38
C ALA A 242 -9.65 -6.91 10.86
N SER A 243 -8.42 -7.00 11.36
CA SER A 243 -8.13 -7.19 12.79
C SER A 243 -7.43 -5.94 13.35
N PHE A 244 -7.94 -5.41 14.46
CA PHE A 244 -7.37 -4.27 15.18
C PHE A 244 -7.94 -4.19 16.62
N PRO A 245 -7.15 -3.80 17.65
CA PRO A 245 -7.64 -3.67 19.03
C PRO A 245 -8.92 -2.82 19.18
N GLY A 246 -9.96 -3.39 19.77
CA GLY A 246 -11.28 -2.79 19.94
C GLY A 246 -12.19 -2.84 18.72
N TYR A 247 -11.73 -3.30 17.53
CA TYR A 247 -12.54 -3.37 16.31
C TYR A 247 -13.46 -4.58 16.32
N CYS A 248 -14.68 -4.35 16.84
CA CYS A 248 -15.78 -5.30 16.89
C CYS A 248 -17.04 -4.65 16.31
N THR A 249 -17.74 -5.38 15.43
CA THR A 249 -18.93 -4.88 14.72
C THR A 249 -20.16 -5.75 14.98
N GLU A 250 -21.19 -5.64 14.14
CA GLU A 250 -22.45 -6.37 14.24
C GLU A 250 -22.33 -7.90 14.12
N LYS A 251 -21.17 -8.45 13.74
CA LYS A 251 -21.03 -9.87 13.38
C LYS A 251 -21.15 -10.80 14.57
N LEU A 252 -20.51 -10.45 15.70
CA LEU A 252 -20.73 -11.14 16.98
C LEU A 252 -22.17 -10.96 17.47
N LEU A 253 -22.68 -9.73 17.43
CA LEU A 253 -24.04 -9.41 17.91
C LEU A 253 -25.12 -10.24 17.20
N HIS A 254 -25.07 -10.32 15.87
CA HIS A 254 -26.01 -11.12 15.07
C HIS A 254 -25.90 -12.63 15.35
N ALA A 255 -24.70 -13.15 15.60
CA ALA A 255 -24.53 -14.55 15.98
C ALA A 255 -25.18 -14.84 17.33
N PHE A 256 -24.95 -13.98 18.33
CA PHE A 256 -25.57 -14.11 19.65
C PHE A 256 -27.09 -13.91 19.64
N ALA A 257 -27.62 -12.96 18.85
CA ALA A 257 -29.07 -12.73 18.66
C ALA A 257 -29.78 -13.86 17.90
N ALA A 258 -29.05 -14.61 17.07
CA ALA A 258 -29.48 -15.86 16.47
C ALA A 258 -29.20 -17.10 17.35
N GLY A 259 -28.59 -16.91 18.52
CA GLY A 259 -28.26 -17.97 19.48
C GLY A 259 -27.09 -18.88 19.09
N CYS A 260 -26.35 -18.59 18.01
CA CYS A 260 -25.19 -19.38 17.57
C CYS A 260 -24.02 -19.26 18.55
N ILE A 261 -23.12 -20.25 18.55
CA ILE A 261 -21.75 -20.06 19.05
C ILE A 261 -20.97 -19.30 17.96
N PRO A 262 -20.42 -18.10 18.24
CA PRO A 262 -19.61 -17.38 17.26
C PRO A 262 -18.21 -18.00 17.11
N ILE A 263 -17.71 -18.08 15.87
CA ILE A 263 -16.30 -18.34 15.57
C ILE A 263 -15.70 -17.03 15.06
N TYR A 264 -14.90 -16.35 15.87
CA TYR A 264 -14.56 -14.94 15.69
C TYR A 264 -13.10 -14.69 15.31
N TRP A 265 -12.88 -13.66 14.49
CA TRP A 265 -11.58 -13.06 14.23
C TRP A 265 -11.82 -11.60 13.88
N GLY A 266 -11.06 -10.70 14.49
CA GLY A 266 -11.30 -9.26 14.43
C GLY A 266 -10.45 -8.60 15.50
N ASP A 267 -11.08 -7.93 16.45
CA ASP A 267 -10.43 -7.50 17.69
C ASP A 267 -9.58 -8.60 18.38
N PRO A 268 -8.25 -8.46 18.50
CA PRO A 268 -7.40 -9.36 19.28
C PRO A 268 -7.40 -9.04 20.78
N ALA A 269 -7.84 -7.84 21.20
CA ALA A 269 -7.96 -7.49 22.61
C ALA A 269 -9.12 -8.23 23.29
N ALA A 270 -10.19 -8.55 22.53
CA ALA A 270 -11.34 -9.35 22.94
C ALA A 270 -11.00 -10.76 23.50
N CYS A 271 -9.76 -11.21 23.35
CA CYS A 271 -9.24 -12.49 23.83
C CYS A 271 -8.57 -12.38 25.22
N SER A 272 -8.44 -11.17 25.75
CA SER A 272 -7.84 -10.90 27.07
C SER A 272 -8.90 -10.86 28.15
N THR A 273 -8.57 -11.26 29.38
CA THR A 273 -9.43 -11.07 30.56
C THR A 273 -9.37 -9.62 31.09
N SER A 274 -9.21 -8.64 30.18
CA SER A 274 -9.09 -7.21 30.51
C SER A 274 -10.42 -6.48 30.36
N SER A 275 -10.52 -5.32 30.99
CA SER A 275 -11.69 -4.42 30.93
C SER A 275 -11.90 -3.72 29.57
N ALA A 276 -11.20 -4.15 28.52
CA ALA A 276 -11.32 -3.61 27.15
C ALA A 276 -12.33 -4.35 26.27
N CYS A 277 -12.68 -5.60 26.57
CA CYS A 277 -13.44 -6.48 25.68
C CYS A 277 -14.92 -6.10 25.59
N ASP A 278 -15.53 -6.20 24.40
CA ASP A 278 -16.96 -5.94 24.21
C ASP A 278 -17.85 -7.10 24.67
N PHE A 279 -17.41 -8.32 24.33
CA PHE A 279 -18.10 -9.58 24.60
C PHE A 279 -17.26 -10.44 25.54
N ASN A 280 -17.90 -11.37 26.26
CA ASN A 280 -17.22 -12.32 27.12
C ASN A 280 -16.43 -13.33 26.26
N PRO A 281 -15.09 -13.47 26.40
CA PRO A 281 -14.31 -14.44 25.65
C PRO A 281 -14.77 -15.89 25.87
N GLU A 282 -15.34 -16.22 27.03
CA GLU A 282 -15.82 -17.57 27.32
C GLU A 282 -17.14 -17.92 26.58
N ALA A 283 -17.80 -16.94 25.95
CA ALA A 283 -19.05 -17.14 25.21
C ALA A 283 -18.87 -17.40 23.69
N PHE A 284 -17.64 -17.33 23.16
CA PHE A 284 -17.34 -17.55 21.74
C PHE A 284 -15.99 -18.24 21.51
N ILE A 285 -15.74 -18.75 20.30
CA ILE A 285 -14.46 -19.33 19.92
C ILE A 285 -13.63 -18.24 19.21
N SER A 286 -12.57 -17.74 19.84
CA SER A 286 -11.65 -16.78 19.21
C SER A 286 -10.60 -17.51 18.37
N ALA A 287 -10.43 -17.09 17.12
CA ALA A 287 -9.38 -17.59 16.25
C ALA A 287 -7.97 -17.12 16.65
N HIS A 288 -7.86 -16.07 17.47
CA HIS A 288 -6.57 -15.55 17.95
C HIS A 288 -5.94 -16.42 19.06
N ASP A 289 -6.72 -17.28 19.72
CA ASP A 289 -6.25 -18.17 20.78
C ASP A 289 -5.44 -19.37 20.23
N PHE A 290 -5.46 -19.57 18.90
CA PHE A 290 -4.88 -20.71 18.22
C PHE A 290 -3.71 -20.29 17.32
N SER A 291 -2.57 -20.96 17.47
CA SER A 291 -1.37 -20.69 16.67
C SER A 291 -1.46 -21.16 15.21
N SER A 292 -2.54 -21.85 14.82
CA SER A 292 -2.83 -22.25 13.44
C SER A 292 -4.33 -22.49 13.20
N PRO A 293 -4.81 -22.35 11.95
CA PRO A 293 -6.19 -22.69 11.59
C PRO A 293 -6.53 -24.16 11.85
N GLU A 294 -5.57 -25.07 11.72
CA GLU A 294 -5.71 -26.49 12.07
C GLU A 294 -6.16 -26.69 13.51
N LEU A 295 -5.48 -26.10 14.50
CA LEU A 295 -5.84 -26.22 15.92
C LEU A 295 -7.21 -25.60 16.24
N LEU A 296 -7.56 -24.50 15.56
CA LEU A 296 -8.89 -23.90 15.65
C LEU A 296 -9.98 -24.85 15.12
N ILE A 297 -9.72 -25.55 14.00
CA ILE A 297 -10.64 -26.54 13.43
C ILE A 297 -10.77 -27.76 14.35
N GLU A 298 -9.67 -28.25 14.93
CA GLU A 298 -9.68 -29.33 15.93
C GLU A 298 -10.48 -28.95 17.19
N HIS A 299 -10.40 -27.68 17.63
CA HIS A 299 -11.25 -27.19 18.72
C HIS A 299 -12.72 -27.08 18.31
N ILE A 300 -13.05 -26.56 17.13
CA ILE A 300 -14.44 -26.50 16.63
C ILE A 300 -15.03 -27.92 16.51
N GLN A 301 -14.25 -28.89 16.02
CA GLN A 301 -14.63 -30.31 16.00
C GLN A 301 -14.95 -30.83 17.41
N ARG A 302 -14.11 -30.49 18.40
CA ARG A 302 -14.35 -30.87 19.80
C ARG A 302 -15.61 -30.22 20.36
N VAL A 303 -15.87 -28.93 20.09
CA VAL A 303 -17.06 -28.22 20.58
C VAL A 303 -18.35 -28.73 19.90
N ASP A 304 -18.30 -29.19 18.65
CA ASP A 304 -19.47 -29.79 17.98
C ASP A 304 -19.77 -31.23 18.44
N THR A 305 -18.74 -31.96 18.91
CA THR A 305 -18.83 -33.39 19.27
C THR A 305 -18.96 -33.66 20.78
N ASP A 306 -18.65 -32.69 21.64
CA ASP A 306 -18.83 -32.76 23.10
C ASP A 306 -20.04 -31.90 23.54
N PRO A 307 -21.20 -32.51 23.88
CA PRO A 307 -22.42 -31.77 24.19
C PRO A 307 -22.36 -30.92 25.47
N GLU A 308 -21.47 -31.19 26.42
CA GLU A 308 -21.33 -30.33 27.60
C GLU A 308 -20.34 -29.18 27.37
N LEU A 309 -19.33 -29.37 26.52
CA LEU A 309 -18.51 -28.26 26.00
C LEU A 309 -19.32 -27.34 25.08
N PHE A 310 -20.21 -27.88 24.25
CA PHE A 310 -21.16 -27.08 23.47
C PHE A 310 -22.06 -26.23 24.39
N LYS A 311 -22.63 -26.86 25.43
CA LYS A 311 -23.49 -26.17 26.41
C LYS A 311 -22.71 -25.19 27.30
N SER A 312 -21.42 -25.36 27.56
CA SER A 312 -20.67 -24.38 28.37
C SER A 312 -20.63 -23.02 27.67
N TYR A 313 -20.31 -22.97 26.37
CA TYR A 313 -20.39 -21.74 25.56
C TYR A 313 -21.81 -21.12 25.52
N LEU A 314 -22.87 -21.94 25.55
CA LEU A 314 -24.26 -21.46 25.60
C LEU A 314 -24.73 -21.00 26.98
N ARG A 315 -24.10 -21.47 28.06
CA ARG A 315 -24.37 -21.03 29.45
C ARG A 315 -23.67 -19.70 29.79
N GLN A 316 -22.59 -19.36 29.10
CA GLN A 316 -21.74 -18.20 29.39
C GLN A 316 -22.43 -16.85 29.08
N PRO A 317 -22.40 -15.85 29.99
CA PRO A 317 -22.93 -14.50 29.72
C PRO A 317 -22.28 -13.88 28.49
N ILE A 318 -23.03 -13.11 27.69
CA ILE A 318 -22.61 -12.76 26.31
C ILE A 318 -21.72 -11.50 26.24
N LEU A 319 -22.08 -10.47 27.01
CA LEU A 319 -21.43 -9.16 26.99
C LEU A 319 -20.38 -9.12 28.12
N ALA A 320 -19.35 -8.29 27.98
CA ALA A 320 -18.50 -7.97 29.13
C ALA A 320 -19.30 -7.17 30.18
N ASP A 321 -18.96 -7.37 31.46
CA ASP A 321 -19.68 -6.79 32.61
C ASP A 321 -19.93 -5.28 32.49
N HIS A 322 -18.94 -4.52 32.00
CA HIS A 322 -19.05 -3.08 31.87
C HIS A 322 -20.06 -2.64 30.80
N TRP A 323 -20.23 -3.41 29.72
CA TRP A 323 -21.26 -3.16 28.72
C TRP A 323 -22.64 -3.59 29.19
N TYR A 324 -22.76 -4.77 29.82
CA TYR A 324 -24.05 -5.17 30.38
C TYR A 324 -24.53 -4.19 31.46
N ALA A 325 -23.63 -3.78 32.37
CA ALA A 325 -23.92 -2.79 33.41
C ALA A 325 -24.37 -1.43 32.85
N ARG A 326 -23.81 -1.01 31.70
CA ARG A 326 -24.16 0.25 31.02
C ARG A 326 -25.45 0.16 30.19
N LEU A 327 -25.70 -0.97 29.54
CA LEU A 327 -26.80 -1.13 28.58
C LEU A 327 -28.10 -1.70 29.19
N GLN A 328 -28.05 -2.32 30.38
CA GLN A 328 -29.25 -2.81 31.07
C GLN A 328 -30.23 -1.68 31.45
N ASP A 329 -29.74 -0.51 31.85
CA ASP A 329 -30.53 0.73 31.94
C ASP A 329 -30.41 1.49 30.61
N TRP A 330 -31.01 0.91 29.56
CA TRP A 330 -31.07 1.53 28.23
C TRP A 330 -31.61 2.97 28.27
N PRO A 331 -32.65 3.32 29.06
CA PRO A 331 -33.05 4.71 29.25
C PRO A 331 -31.95 5.63 29.81
N HIS A 332 -31.07 5.14 30.69
CA HIS A 332 -29.90 5.90 31.17
C HIS A 332 -28.85 6.07 30.08
N PHE A 333 -28.49 5.00 29.37
CA PHE A 333 -27.56 5.07 28.23
C PHE A 333 -28.05 6.07 27.16
N CYS A 334 -29.35 6.10 26.87
CA CYS A 334 -29.94 7.08 25.94
C CYS A 334 -29.79 8.52 26.43
N ARG A 335 -29.87 8.77 27.75
CA ARG A 335 -29.62 10.10 28.34
C ARG A 335 -28.13 10.47 28.33
N GLU A 336 -27.22 9.55 28.65
CA GLU A 336 -25.77 9.79 28.47
C GLU A 336 -25.46 10.19 27.03
N PHE A 337 -26.03 9.48 26.04
CA PHE A 337 -25.80 9.73 24.63
C PHE A 337 -26.45 11.04 24.15
N HIS A 338 -27.67 11.36 24.62
CA HIS A 338 -28.29 12.67 24.42
C HIS A 338 -27.38 13.80 24.92
N ASP A 339 -26.95 13.71 26.18
CA ASP A 339 -26.21 14.78 26.84
C ASP A 339 -24.80 14.94 26.25
N LEU A 340 -24.16 13.84 25.85
CA LEU A 340 -22.90 13.82 25.10
C LEU A 340 -22.99 14.59 23.77
N LEU A 341 -24.12 14.50 23.07
CA LEU A 341 -24.36 15.28 21.86
C LEU A 341 -24.67 16.75 22.23
N PHE A 342 -25.66 16.99 23.09
CA PHE A 342 -26.32 18.30 23.18
C PHE A 342 -25.88 19.24 24.32
N THR A 343 -25.20 18.77 25.37
CA THR A 343 -24.90 19.62 26.55
C THR A 343 -23.99 20.82 26.21
N ASP A 344 -23.09 20.67 25.25
CA ASP A 344 -22.19 21.75 24.81
C ASP A 344 -22.80 22.70 23.77
N CYS A 345 -23.99 22.41 23.24
CA CYS A 345 -24.55 23.11 22.07
C CYS A 345 -24.94 24.59 22.32
N GLU A 346 -24.79 25.09 23.55
CA GLU A 346 -24.93 26.52 23.87
C GLU A 346 -23.63 27.32 23.65
N ARG A 347 -22.54 26.66 23.22
CA ARG A 347 -21.29 27.31 22.79
C ARG A 347 -21.00 26.95 21.32
N GLY A 348 -21.56 27.76 20.42
CA GLY A 348 -21.42 27.61 18.95
C GLY A 348 -20.01 27.88 18.43
N THR A 349 -19.05 27.01 18.76
CA THR A 349 -17.66 27.08 18.32
C THR A 349 -17.19 25.73 17.80
N SER A 350 -17.59 25.40 16.57
CA SER A 350 -16.84 24.42 15.79
C SER A 350 -15.40 24.93 15.61
N PRO A 351 -14.34 24.12 15.86
CA PRO A 351 -12.95 24.57 15.76
C PRO A 351 -12.64 25.09 14.36
N ARG A 352 -12.28 26.38 14.26
CA ARG A 352 -11.83 26.95 12.99
C ARG A 352 -10.39 26.51 12.76
N LEU A 353 -10.10 26.01 11.56
CA LEU A 353 -8.74 25.61 11.15
C LEU A 353 -7.68 26.71 11.31
N GLY A 354 -8.08 27.98 11.38
CA GLY A 354 -7.20 29.13 11.63
C GLY A 354 -6.90 29.48 13.10
N THR A 355 -7.31 28.67 14.08
CA THR A 355 -6.93 28.86 15.51
C THR A 355 -6.01 27.75 16.06
N LEU A 356 -5.52 26.86 15.20
CA LEU A 356 -4.37 26.00 15.47
C LEU A 356 -3.11 26.65 14.88
N ASP A 357 -1.97 26.49 15.55
CA ASP A 357 -0.70 27.12 15.16
C ASP A 357 -0.31 26.75 13.71
N PRO A 358 -0.14 27.72 12.79
CA PRO A 358 0.21 27.45 11.39
C PRO A 358 1.47 26.59 11.19
N MET A 359 2.42 26.59 12.14
CA MET A 359 3.62 25.76 12.03
C MET A 359 3.39 24.29 12.41
N GLY A 360 2.33 23.96 13.15
CA GLY A 360 1.95 22.56 13.42
C GLY A 360 1.25 21.89 12.24
N VAL A 361 0.41 22.63 11.51
CA VAL A 361 -0.49 22.08 10.49
C VAL A 361 0.25 21.41 9.32
N ALA A 362 1.45 21.88 8.97
CA ALA A 362 2.25 21.31 7.88
C ALA A 362 2.74 19.87 8.15
N ALA A 363 2.88 19.46 9.42
CA ALA A 363 3.23 18.09 9.81
C ALA A 363 1.99 17.17 9.92
N GLU A 364 0.78 17.74 9.97
CA GLU A 364 -0.45 17.03 10.36
C GLU A 364 -1.45 16.78 9.21
N GLY A 365 -1.02 16.94 7.96
CA GLY A 365 -1.86 16.68 6.77
C GLY A 365 -2.42 15.24 6.68
N SER A 366 -1.85 14.31 7.42
CA SER A 366 -2.27 12.90 7.49
C SER A 366 -3.68 12.69 8.05
N VAL A 367 -4.08 13.44 9.08
CA VAL A 367 -5.27 13.09 9.89
C VAL A 367 -6.59 13.27 9.12
N TRP A 368 -6.65 14.22 8.18
CA TRP A 368 -7.82 14.42 7.33
C TRP A 368 -7.76 13.65 6.00
N GLN A 369 -6.57 13.19 5.58
CA GLN A 369 -6.42 12.29 4.43
C GLN A 369 -6.79 10.83 4.76
N LEU A 370 -6.98 10.50 6.04
CA LEU A 370 -7.45 9.19 6.52
C LEU A 370 -8.97 8.99 6.44
N LEU A 371 -9.75 10.04 6.14
CA LEU A 371 -11.22 9.99 6.11
C LEU A 371 -11.77 9.94 4.67
N ASP A 372 -11.27 9.01 3.86
CA ASP A 372 -11.76 8.82 2.48
C ASP A 372 -11.61 7.36 1.97
N PRO A 373 -12.55 6.44 2.30
CA PRO A 373 -12.63 5.12 1.70
C PRO A 373 -13.98 4.92 0.99
N PHE A 374 -13.95 5.03 -0.34
CA PHE A 374 -14.99 4.58 -1.30
C PHE A 374 -16.36 5.30 -1.27
N MET A 375 -16.61 6.11 -2.30
CA MET A 375 -17.98 6.33 -2.80
C MET A 375 -18.05 6.05 -4.32
N PRO A 376 -18.93 5.13 -4.79
CA PRO A 376 -19.13 4.91 -6.22
C PRO A 376 -20.02 6.01 -6.81
N MET A 377 -19.53 6.73 -7.82
CA MET A 377 -20.33 7.75 -8.52
C MET A 377 -21.54 7.14 -9.23
N ARG A 378 -22.75 7.45 -8.75
CA ARG A 378 -24.00 7.19 -9.50
C ARG A 378 -24.08 8.08 -10.73
N SER A 379 -24.21 7.47 -11.90
CA SER A 379 -24.60 8.17 -13.12
C SER A 379 -26.06 8.64 -13.02
N ARG A 380 -26.32 9.93 -13.25
CA ARG A 380 -27.68 10.46 -13.37
C ARG A 380 -28.31 9.93 -14.68
N THR A 381 -29.35 9.11 -14.57
CA THR A 381 -30.18 8.70 -15.69
C THR A 381 -31.10 9.84 -16.13
N ALA A 382 -30.77 10.48 -17.25
CA ALA A 382 -31.72 11.34 -17.97
C ALA A 382 -32.67 10.47 -18.80
N SER A 383 -33.94 10.87 -18.88
CA SER A 383 -35.00 10.09 -19.52
C SER A 383 -35.03 10.20 -21.04
N VAL A 384 -34.91 9.06 -21.73
CA VAL A 384 -35.43 8.85 -23.09
C VAL A 384 -36.06 7.45 -23.12
N GLY A 385 -37.26 7.32 -23.70
CA GLY A 385 -38.00 6.07 -23.78
C GLY A 385 -37.74 5.27 -25.06
N GLU A 386 -38.39 4.10 -25.13
CA GLU A 386 -38.74 3.38 -26.37
C GLU A 386 -37.60 2.97 -27.34
N THR A 387 -36.96 1.82 -27.08
CA THR A 387 -36.65 0.79 -28.11
C THR A 387 -36.13 -0.54 -27.50
N LEU A 388 -36.90 -1.10 -26.55
CA LEU A 388 -36.65 -2.47 -26.06
C LEU A 388 -37.16 -3.51 -27.07
N ASN A 389 -36.28 -4.13 -27.85
CA ASN A 389 -36.39 -5.55 -28.26
C ASN A 389 -35.16 -6.13 -28.99
N GLU A 390 -34.36 -5.34 -29.72
CA GLU A 390 -33.31 -5.93 -30.60
C GLU A 390 -31.95 -6.17 -29.91
N VAL A 391 -31.62 -5.43 -28.84
CA VAL A 391 -30.31 -5.51 -28.16
C VAL A 391 -30.10 -6.80 -27.36
N GLN A 392 -31.17 -7.53 -27.00
CA GLN A 392 -31.05 -8.73 -26.14
C GLN A 392 -30.29 -9.91 -26.79
N LYS A 393 -30.04 -9.89 -28.11
CA LYS A 393 -29.28 -10.97 -28.79
C LYS A 393 -27.78 -10.69 -28.96
N SER A 394 -27.27 -9.49 -28.68
CA SER A 394 -25.82 -9.20 -28.66
C SER A 394 -25.19 -9.42 -27.29
N ASN A 395 -25.85 -8.98 -26.21
CA ASN A 395 -25.25 -8.90 -24.87
C ASN A 395 -24.78 -10.27 -24.32
N GLY A 396 -25.42 -11.37 -24.73
CA GLY A 396 -25.03 -12.73 -24.36
C GLY A 396 -23.62 -13.17 -24.79
N LYS A 397 -22.92 -12.39 -25.64
CA LYS A 397 -21.50 -12.61 -25.98
C LYS A 397 -20.53 -11.64 -25.32
N GLU A 398 -20.96 -10.46 -24.89
CA GLU A 398 -20.08 -9.49 -24.20
C GLU A 398 -20.03 -9.72 -22.68
N GLN A 399 -21.14 -10.17 -22.08
CA GLN A 399 -21.19 -10.35 -20.63
C GLN A 399 -20.24 -11.45 -20.12
N LYS A 400 -19.88 -12.42 -20.98
CA LYS A 400 -18.86 -13.45 -20.71
C LYS A 400 -17.40 -12.97 -20.92
N ARG A 401 -17.15 -11.66 -20.95
CA ARG A 401 -15.84 -11.07 -21.27
C ARG A 401 -15.33 -10.05 -20.25
N LYS A 402 -15.99 -9.91 -19.09
CA LYS A 402 -15.69 -8.87 -18.08
C LYS A 402 -15.01 -9.34 -16.79
N GLU A 403 -14.84 -10.64 -16.56
CA GLU A 403 -14.41 -11.17 -15.24
C GLU A 403 -12.91 -11.58 -15.19
N ASP A 404 -12.33 -12.10 -16.26
CA ASP A 404 -10.96 -12.66 -16.23
C ASP A 404 -9.85 -11.63 -16.43
N TYR A 405 -9.47 -10.97 -15.33
CA TYR A 405 -8.27 -10.12 -15.25
C TYR A 405 -7.29 -10.49 -14.12
N ASN A 406 -7.49 -11.63 -13.46
CA ASN A 406 -6.65 -12.11 -12.34
C ASN A 406 -5.46 -13.00 -12.76
N GLU A 407 -5.36 -13.40 -14.03
CA GLU A 407 -4.32 -14.34 -14.49
C GLU A 407 -3.22 -13.65 -15.30
N GLY A 408 -2.01 -13.61 -14.75
CA GLY A 408 -0.80 -13.12 -15.42
C GLY A 408 -0.36 -11.69 -15.08
N THR A 409 -1.05 -11.04 -14.15
CA THR A 409 -0.77 -9.66 -13.71
C THR A 409 0.17 -9.58 -12.51
N ASN A 410 1.05 -8.56 -12.46
CA ASN A 410 1.70 -8.12 -11.22
C ASN A 410 0.67 -7.34 -10.37
N TYR A 411 -0.31 -8.08 -9.86
CA TYR A 411 -1.44 -7.54 -9.13
C TYR A 411 -1.07 -7.27 -7.68
N VAL A 412 -0.76 -6.02 -7.34
CA VAL A 412 -0.95 -5.54 -5.97
C VAL A 412 -2.45 -5.45 -5.74
N ALA A 413 -2.95 -6.11 -4.69
CA ALA A 413 -4.39 -6.24 -4.41
C ALA A 413 -5.06 -4.96 -3.86
N GLY A 414 -4.50 -3.79 -4.16
CA GLY A 414 -5.11 -2.48 -3.94
C GLY A 414 -5.43 -1.78 -5.26
N GLY A 415 -6.43 -0.88 -5.23
CA GLY A 415 -6.48 0.21 -6.21
C GLY A 415 -5.27 1.12 -6.05
N VAL A 416 -4.97 1.97 -7.05
CA VAL A 416 -4.04 3.10 -6.81
C VAL A 416 -4.63 4.06 -5.78
N GLU A 417 -5.97 4.16 -5.74
CA GLU A 417 -6.72 4.82 -4.67
C GLU A 417 -6.40 4.29 -3.26
N ALA A 418 -5.95 3.02 -3.13
CA ALA A 418 -5.57 2.41 -1.85
C ALA A 418 -4.08 2.54 -1.52
N ASN A 419 -3.29 3.25 -2.33
CA ASN A 419 -1.87 3.47 -2.10
C ASN A 419 -1.47 4.90 -2.52
N PRO A 420 -1.58 5.90 -1.62
CA PRO A 420 -1.23 7.29 -1.95
C PRO A 420 0.25 7.46 -2.33
N TYR A 421 1.13 6.54 -1.93
CA TYR A 421 2.54 6.56 -2.36
C TYR A 421 2.69 6.29 -3.87
N LEU A 422 1.80 5.52 -4.50
CA LEU A 422 1.81 5.33 -5.97
C LEU A 422 1.40 6.61 -6.73
N PHE A 423 0.42 7.36 -6.23
CA PHE A 423 0.08 8.66 -6.82
C PHE A 423 1.18 9.70 -6.54
N ALA A 424 1.73 9.70 -5.33
CA ALA A 424 2.87 10.54 -4.97
C ALA A 424 4.09 10.27 -5.87
N LEU A 425 4.34 9.01 -6.26
CA LEU A 425 5.41 8.66 -7.21
C LEU A 425 5.26 9.32 -8.59
N ILE A 426 4.03 9.51 -9.11
CA ILE A 426 3.80 10.21 -10.39
C ILE A 426 4.27 11.67 -10.33
N ILE A 427 4.23 12.31 -9.15
CA ILE A 427 4.57 13.73 -8.97
C ILE A 427 6.01 13.87 -8.46
N ALA A 428 6.37 13.10 -7.45
CA ALA A 428 7.65 13.18 -6.75
C ALA A 428 8.80 12.58 -7.55
N ALA A 429 8.61 11.51 -8.33
CA ALA A 429 9.72 10.92 -9.09
C ALA A 429 10.16 11.82 -10.27
N PRO A 430 9.26 12.44 -11.05
CA PRO A 430 9.61 13.53 -11.98
C PRO A 430 10.34 14.69 -11.30
N PHE A 431 9.78 15.26 -10.23
CA PHE A 431 10.41 16.38 -9.52
C PHE A 431 11.80 16.02 -8.97
N LEU A 432 11.95 14.84 -8.35
CA LEU A 432 13.24 14.35 -7.85
C LEU A 432 14.24 14.10 -8.98
N SER A 433 13.80 13.63 -10.16
CA SER A 433 14.69 13.50 -11.31
C SER A 433 15.21 14.86 -11.82
N LEU A 434 14.38 15.92 -11.77
CA LEU A 434 14.79 17.29 -12.09
C LEU A 434 15.72 17.87 -11.03
N LEU A 435 15.43 17.66 -9.74
CA LEU A 435 16.28 18.09 -8.64
C LEU A 435 17.66 17.41 -8.69
N LEU A 436 17.72 16.11 -8.96
CA LEU A 436 18.98 15.38 -9.17
C LEU A 436 19.70 15.82 -10.46
N ALA A 437 18.98 16.24 -11.50
CA ALA A 437 19.59 16.88 -12.66
C ALA A 437 20.25 18.22 -12.28
N TYR A 438 19.54 19.08 -11.53
CA TYR A 438 20.02 20.39 -11.06
C TYR A 438 21.23 20.30 -10.14
N LEU A 439 21.20 19.44 -9.12
CA LEU A 439 22.25 19.25 -8.09
C LEU A 439 23.63 18.88 -8.65
N THR A 440 23.72 18.58 -9.95
CA THR A 440 24.95 18.24 -10.69
C THR A 440 24.96 18.91 -12.08
N SER A 441 24.42 20.13 -12.15
CA SER A 441 24.56 21.08 -13.26
C SER A 441 25.75 22.03 -13.02
N THR A 442 26.14 22.79 -14.04
CA THR A 442 27.16 23.84 -13.91
C THR A 442 26.69 25.00 -13.03
N GLU A 443 25.42 25.40 -13.13
CA GLU A 443 24.80 26.44 -12.29
C GLU A 443 25.00 26.15 -10.79
N MET A 444 24.85 24.89 -10.36
CA MET A 444 25.09 24.50 -8.97
C MET A 444 26.56 24.47 -8.56
N ALA A 445 27.48 24.16 -9.49
CA ALA A 445 28.92 24.23 -9.22
C ALA A 445 29.36 25.70 -9.05
N GLU A 446 28.96 26.57 -9.96
CA GLU A 446 29.23 28.03 -9.92
C GLU A 446 28.67 28.67 -8.64
N MET A 447 27.44 28.31 -8.24
CA MET A 447 26.84 28.75 -6.97
C MET A 447 27.65 28.29 -5.74
N ALA A 448 28.16 27.05 -5.75
CA ALA A 448 28.91 26.49 -4.61
C ALA A 448 30.29 27.15 -4.45
N GLU A 449 31.01 27.37 -5.55
CA GLU A 449 32.27 28.11 -5.57
C GLU A 449 32.08 29.55 -5.06
N ALA A 450 31.06 30.26 -5.58
CA ALA A 450 30.79 31.66 -5.22
C ALA A 450 30.49 31.89 -3.73
N HIS A 451 30.03 30.87 -3.00
CA HIS A 451 29.66 30.96 -1.59
C HIS A 451 30.70 30.35 -0.62
N GLN A 452 31.85 29.86 -1.12
CA GLN A 452 32.83 29.08 -0.34
C GLN A 452 32.22 27.87 0.39
N ALA A 453 31.05 27.40 -0.04
CA ALA A 453 30.27 26.40 0.65
C ALA A 453 30.79 25.00 0.32
N ARG A 454 31.35 24.29 1.32
CA ARG A 454 31.76 22.89 1.17
C ARG A 454 30.55 21.96 1.00
N ALA A 455 30.13 21.82 -0.26
CA ALA A 455 29.18 20.82 -0.75
C ALA A 455 27.74 20.95 -0.17
N PRO A 456 26.78 20.11 -0.60
CA PRO A 456 25.36 20.22 -0.22
C PRO A 456 25.03 20.10 1.28
N PHE A 457 26.01 19.80 2.15
CA PHE A 457 25.82 19.83 3.60
C PHE A 457 25.45 21.22 4.13
N ALA A 458 25.85 22.31 3.45
CA ALA A 458 25.38 23.65 3.80
C ALA A 458 23.85 23.75 3.73
N MET A 459 23.24 23.29 2.63
CA MET A 459 21.77 23.23 2.53
C MET A 459 21.16 22.33 3.61
N VAL A 460 21.72 21.14 3.87
CA VAL A 460 21.18 20.24 4.91
C VAL A 460 21.19 20.90 6.29
N ALA A 461 22.24 21.65 6.64
CA ALA A 461 22.30 22.42 7.88
C ALA A 461 21.22 23.51 7.93
N THR A 462 21.03 24.28 6.84
CA THR A 462 19.96 25.29 6.74
C THR A 462 18.56 24.67 6.78
N CYS A 463 18.37 23.47 6.23
CA CYS A 463 17.11 22.73 6.29
C CYS A 463 16.73 22.26 7.70
N VAL A 464 17.71 22.12 8.60
CA VAL A 464 17.47 21.82 10.03
C VAL A 464 17.05 23.07 10.80
N THR A 465 17.45 24.27 10.37
CA THR A 465 17.10 25.54 11.04
C THR A 465 15.86 26.22 10.46
N GLU A 466 15.66 26.19 9.13
CA GLU A 466 14.54 26.87 8.45
C GLU A 466 13.91 25.97 7.36
N LEU A 467 13.05 25.05 7.79
CA LEU A 467 12.42 24.04 6.92
C LEU A 467 11.65 24.66 5.74
N GLN A 468 10.95 25.79 5.95
CA GLN A 468 10.17 26.47 4.91
C GLN A 468 11.06 27.15 3.85
N ALA A 469 12.14 27.82 4.27
CA ALA A 469 13.10 28.43 3.35
C ALA A 469 13.79 27.35 2.50
N CYS A 470 14.26 26.28 3.14
CA CYS A 470 14.80 25.09 2.49
C CYS A 470 13.82 24.50 1.44
N ALA A 471 12.55 24.30 1.80
CA ALA A 471 11.54 23.79 0.87
C ALA A 471 11.33 24.72 -0.34
N GLY A 472 11.31 26.04 -0.12
CA GLY A 472 11.22 27.04 -1.19
C GLY A 472 12.42 26.99 -2.15
N HIS A 473 13.64 26.91 -1.61
CA HIS A 473 14.86 26.80 -2.40
C HIS A 473 14.94 25.48 -3.19
N LEU A 474 14.57 24.35 -2.58
CA LEU A 474 14.53 23.05 -3.26
C LEU A 474 13.47 23.03 -4.38
N LEU A 475 12.31 23.65 -4.17
CA LEU A 475 11.26 23.77 -5.19
C LEU A 475 11.73 24.65 -6.36
N ALA A 476 12.36 25.80 -6.08
CA ALA A 476 12.94 26.66 -7.11
C ALA A 476 14.05 25.94 -7.90
N ALA A 477 14.91 25.18 -7.21
CA ALA A 477 15.98 24.37 -7.78
C ALA A 477 15.48 23.24 -8.71
N GLY A 478 14.39 22.55 -8.34
CA GLY A 478 13.79 21.55 -9.22
C GLY A 478 13.05 22.16 -10.43
N LEU A 479 12.52 23.38 -10.30
CA LEU A 479 11.74 24.06 -11.34
C LEU A 479 12.54 25.05 -12.21
N SER A 480 13.83 25.28 -11.92
CA SER A 480 14.76 25.99 -12.82
C SER A 480 15.10 25.15 -14.04
N VAL A 481 15.14 23.82 -13.90
CA VAL A 481 15.49 22.89 -14.99
C VAL A 481 14.38 22.84 -16.05
N ARG A 482 14.58 23.53 -17.16
CA ARG A 482 13.65 23.59 -18.30
C ARG A 482 14.08 22.68 -19.45
N PRO A 483 13.13 22.11 -20.23
CA PRO A 483 13.46 21.37 -21.44
C PRO A 483 14.14 22.30 -22.46
N THR A 484 15.31 21.92 -22.98
CA THR A 484 16.05 22.74 -23.96
C THR A 484 15.92 22.16 -25.36
N ALA A 485 15.94 23.03 -26.37
CA ALA A 485 15.90 22.61 -27.78
C ALA A 485 17.12 21.73 -28.16
N GLN A 486 18.26 21.89 -27.48
CA GLN A 486 19.45 21.04 -27.66
C GLN A 486 19.24 19.65 -27.03
N GLY A 487 18.74 19.56 -25.79
CA GLY A 487 18.43 18.28 -25.15
C GLY A 487 17.36 17.49 -25.90
N ALA A 488 16.30 18.16 -26.37
CA ALA A 488 15.28 17.54 -27.21
C ALA A 488 15.87 17.00 -28.54
N LYS A 489 16.71 17.78 -29.24
CA LYS A 489 17.40 17.34 -30.45
C LYS A 489 18.32 16.15 -30.19
N PHE A 490 19.10 16.18 -29.11
CA PHE A 490 19.98 15.09 -28.72
C PHE A 490 19.20 13.80 -28.47
N VAL A 491 18.15 13.83 -27.63
CA VAL A 491 17.32 12.65 -27.32
C VAL A 491 16.67 12.08 -28.58
N LEU A 492 16.09 12.92 -29.44
CA LEU A 492 15.44 12.47 -30.67
C LEU A 492 16.44 11.88 -31.67
N ALA A 493 17.65 12.44 -31.78
CA ALA A 493 18.72 11.86 -32.58
C ALA A 493 19.23 10.52 -32.01
N PHE A 494 19.41 10.43 -30.69
CA PHE A 494 19.85 9.23 -29.98
C PHE A 494 18.82 8.09 -30.14
N MET A 495 17.53 8.37 -29.94
CA MET A 495 16.44 7.43 -30.23
C MET A 495 16.36 7.07 -31.72
N GLY A 496 16.65 8.02 -32.63
CA GLY A 496 16.72 7.77 -34.07
C GLY A 496 17.80 6.76 -34.44
N VAL A 497 19.03 6.91 -33.93
CA VAL A 497 20.11 5.93 -34.13
C VAL A 497 19.75 4.60 -33.49
N ALA A 498 19.12 4.60 -32.31
CA ALA A 498 18.67 3.37 -31.66
C ALA A 498 17.65 2.61 -32.53
N LEU A 499 16.73 3.33 -33.18
CA LEU A 499 15.73 2.75 -34.07
C LEU A 499 16.34 2.25 -35.39
N LEU A 500 17.36 2.91 -35.93
CA LEU A 500 18.12 2.41 -37.08
C LEU A 500 18.89 1.13 -36.74
N THR A 501 19.44 1.02 -35.52
CA THR A 501 20.13 -0.21 -35.09
C THR A 501 19.21 -1.40 -34.78
N GLU A 502 17.89 -1.20 -34.68
CA GLU A 502 16.95 -2.34 -34.59
C GLU A 502 16.89 -3.18 -35.87
N PHE A 503 17.28 -2.61 -37.01
CA PHE A 503 17.40 -3.34 -38.29
C PHE A 503 18.68 -4.19 -38.40
N LEU A 504 19.56 -4.19 -37.39
CA LEU A 504 20.78 -5.01 -37.40
C LEU A 504 20.43 -6.51 -37.42
N PRO A 505 21.12 -7.33 -38.23
CA PRO A 505 20.84 -8.75 -38.32
C PRO A 505 21.13 -9.47 -36.99
N GLY A 506 20.34 -10.50 -36.71
CA GLY A 506 20.48 -11.31 -35.50
C GLY A 506 19.64 -12.58 -35.57
N LYS A 507 19.85 -13.49 -34.62
CA LYS A 507 19.08 -14.73 -34.51
C LYS A 507 17.67 -14.41 -34.00
N VAL A 508 16.62 -14.93 -34.62
CA VAL A 508 15.27 -14.77 -34.07
C VAL A 508 15.05 -15.79 -32.95
N GLU A 509 14.82 -15.30 -31.74
CA GLU A 509 14.51 -16.09 -30.55
C GLU A 509 13.09 -15.77 -30.01
N THR A 510 12.59 -16.64 -29.15
CA THR A 510 11.28 -16.52 -28.51
C THR A 510 11.40 -16.28 -27.01
N GLY A 511 10.63 -15.32 -26.49
CA GLY A 511 10.34 -15.24 -25.06
C GLY A 511 9.42 -16.39 -24.60
N PRO A 512 9.11 -16.47 -23.30
CA PRO A 512 8.17 -17.48 -22.78
C PRO A 512 6.75 -17.21 -23.28
N MET A 513 5.98 -18.28 -23.50
CA MET A 513 4.56 -18.21 -23.84
C MET A 513 3.77 -17.58 -22.68
N THR A 514 2.88 -16.63 -23.00
CA THR A 514 1.96 -16.02 -22.03
C THR A 514 0.73 -16.88 -21.77
N LEU A 515 -0.06 -16.51 -20.77
CA LEU A 515 -1.34 -17.16 -20.45
C LEU A 515 -2.43 -16.94 -21.52
N THR A 516 -2.20 -16.07 -22.50
CA THR A 516 -3.08 -15.89 -23.68
C THR A 516 -2.60 -16.68 -24.90
N GLY A 517 -1.57 -17.52 -24.74
CA GLY A 517 -0.98 -18.34 -25.80
C GLY A 517 0.01 -17.60 -26.71
N HIS A 518 0.19 -16.29 -26.54
CA HIS A 518 1.12 -15.50 -27.34
C HIS A 518 2.59 -15.82 -26.97
N VAL A 519 3.43 -15.94 -28.00
CA VAL A 519 4.87 -16.20 -27.88
C VAL A 519 5.61 -15.00 -28.50
N PRO A 520 6.14 -14.07 -27.70
CA PRO A 520 6.81 -12.88 -28.21
C PRO A 520 8.12 -13.25 -28.93
N ARG A 521 8.35 -12.66 -30.09
CA ARG A 521 9.56 -12.87 -30.91
C ARG A 521 10.47 -11.64 -30.84
N TYR A 522 11.76 -11.90 -30.73
CA TYR A 522 12.82 -10.91 -30.62
C TYR A 522 13.99 -11.25 -31.56
N VAL A 523 14.70 -10.22 -32.02
CA VAL A 523 15.97 -10.39 -32.73
C VAL A 523 17.09 -10.27 -31.70
N ASP A 524 17.84 -11.35 -31.52
CA ASP A 524 19.06 -11.38 -30.72
C ASP A 524 20.19 -10.73 -31.51
N ASN A 525 20.30 -9.41 -31.34
CA ASN A 525 21.32 -8.54 -31.93
C ASN A 525 21.97 -7.60 -30.88
N GLY A 526 21.78 -7.86 -29.57
CA GLY A 526 22.19 -6.96 -28.48
C GLY A 526 23.68 -6.60 -28.47
N VAL A 527 24.57 -7.59 -28.62
CA VAL A 527 26.03 -7.37 -28.69
C VAL A 527 26.41 -6.56 -29.94
N LEU A 528 25.76 -6.83 -31.08
CA LEU A 528 26.03 -6.10 -32.33
C LEU A 528 25.52 -4.65 -32.24
N HIS A 529 24.33 -4.43 -31.67
CA HIS A 529 23.83 -3.10 -31.33
C HIS A 529 24.81 -2.34 -30.43
N CYS A 530 25.27 -2.94 -29.33
CA CYS A 530 26.21 -2.32 -28.40
C CYS A 530 27.51 -1.86 -29.11
N ILE A 531 28.15 -2.76 -29.87
CA ILE A 531 29.40 -2.44 -30.59
C ILE A 531 29.17 -1.36 -31.66
N VAL A 532 28.14 -1.52 -32.50
CA VAL A 532 27.82 -0.57 -33.58
C VAL A 532 27.46 0.80 -33.01
N TYR A 533 26.64 0.86 -31.96
CA TYR A 533 26.22 2.12 -31.37
C TYR A 533 27.38 2.85 -30.70
N THR A 534 28.21 2.17 -29.90
CA THR A 534 29.42 2.80 -29.31
C THR A 534 30.39 3.27 -30.39
N THR A 535 30.57 2.49 -31.47
CA THR A 535 31.40 2.89 -32.61
C THR A 535 30.84 4.12 -33.32
N LEU A 536 29.53 4.19 -33.57
CA LEU A 536 28.87 5.36 -34.17
C LEU A 536 28.93 6.58 -33.25
N PHE A 537 28.75 6.41 -31.93
CA PHE A 537 28.81 7.50 -30.96
C PHE A 537 30.22 8.11 -30.87
N PHE A 538 31.26 7.27 -30.89
CA PHE A 538 32.65 7.74 -31.00
C PHE A 538 32.92 8.38 -32.37
N ALA A 539 32.58 7.69 -33.46
CA ALA A 539 32.91 8.13 -34.82
C ALA A 539 32.21 9.43 -35.24
N GLY A 540 30.98 9.68 -34.76
CA GLY A 540 30.27 10.93 -34.96
C GLY A 540 30.79 12.11 -34.14
N SER A 541 31.55 11.86 -33.06
CA SER A 541 32.07 12.93 -32.19
C SER A 541 33.31 13.63 -32.77
N ASN A 542 33.76 14.68 -32.08
CA ASN A 542 35.04 15.37 -32.30
C ASN A 542 36.30 14.50 -32.03
N LEU A 543 36.15 13.35 -31.37
CA LEU A 543 37.21 12.34 -31.25
C LEU A 543 37.24 11.37 -32.45
N GLY A 544 36.17 11.34 -33.24
CA GLY A 544 36.03 10.54 -34.45
C GLY A 544 36.18 11.35 -35.75
N PRO A 545 36.12 10.70 -36.91
CA PRO A 545 36.20 11.37 -38.22
C PRO A 545 34.97 12.23 -38.57
N GLY A 546 33.86 12.13 -37.82
CA GLY A 546 32.61 12.82 -38.11
C GLY A 546 32.53 14.27 -37.61
N GLY A 547 33.08 14.56 -36.43
CA GLY A 547 33.13 15.94 -35.88
C GLY A 547 31.78 16.62 -35.66
N LEU A 548 30.68 15.87 -35.57
CA LEU A 548 29.30 16.40 -35.57
C LEU A 548 28.87 16.99 -34.21
N TYR A 549 29.53 16.57 -33.13
CA TYR A 549 29.30 17.02 -31.75
C TYR A 549 30.54 16.77 -30.90
N ASP A 550 30.65 17.48 -29.77
CA ASP A 550 31.66 17.18 -28.76
C ASP A 550 31.33 15.89 -27.99
N PHE A 551 32.31 15.02 -27.71
CA PHE A 551 32.09 13.73 -27.06
C PHE A 551 31.54 13.85 -25.62
N GLY A 552 31.67 15.02 -24.97
CA GLY A 552 31.09 15.39 -23.68
C GLY A 552 29.61 15.80 -23.72
N ILE A 553 28.97 15.82 -24.89
CA ILE A 553 27.59 16.31 -25.09
C ILE A 553 26.55 15.77 -24.09
N ILE A 554 26.67 14.51 -23.64
CA ILE A 554 25.69 13.92 -22.71
C ILE A 554 25.70 14.64 -21.35
N TYR A 555 26.84 15.24 -20.95
CA TYR A 555 26.91 16.12 -19.79
C TYR A 555 26.27 17.48 -20.07
N ASP A 556 26.68 18.14 -21.16
CA ASP A 556 26.32 19.54 -21.44
C ASP A 556 24.81 19.73 -21.67
N VAL A 557 24.14 18.78 -22.32
CA VAL A 557 22.67 18.83 -22.50
C VAL A 557 21.88 18.12 -21.40
N PHE A 558 22.53 17.61 -20.33
CA PHE A 558 21.88 16.71 -19.36
C PHE A 558 20.62 17.28 -18.70
N PRO A 559 20.60 18.51 -18.13
CA PRO A 559 19.42 18.98 -17.40
C PRO A 559 18.22 19.19 -18.32
N GLY A 560 18.45 19.81 -19.49
CA GLY A 560 17.43 19.97 -20.53
C GLY A 560 16.97 18.64 -21.14
N THR A 561 17.84 17.63 -21.16
CA THR A 561 17.54 16.26 -21.57
C THR A 561 16.60 15.57 -20.58
N VAL A 562 16.87 15.63 -19.27
CA VAL A 562 15.99 15.05 -18.24
C VAL A 562 14.64 15.78 -18.19
N ALA A 563 14.60 17.11 -18.36
CA ALA A 563 13.34 17.84 -18.45
C ALA A 563 12.52 17.51 -19.71
N PHE A 564 13.17 17.34 -20.87
CA PHE A 564 12.48 16.86 -22.08
C PHE A 564 11.98 15.43 -21.91
N LEU A 565 12.81 14.52 -21.39
CA LEU A 565 12.47 13.11 -21.15
C LEU A 565 11.33 12.93 -20.15
N ASN A 566 11.19 13.81 -19.16
CA ASN A 566 10.02 13.84 -18.28
C ASN A 566 8.72 14.10 -19.05
N ILE A 567 8.67 15.18 -19.82
CA ILE A 567 7.48 15.55 -20.62
C ILE A 567 7.17 14.46 -21.65
N PHE A 568 8.19 14.03 -22.39
CA PHE A 568 8.07 12.96 -23.38
C PHE A 568 7.60 11.65 -22.73
N GLY A 569 8.20 11.24 -21.62
CA GLY A 569 7.88 9.99 -20.92
C GLY A 569 6.45 9.97 -20.38
N MET A 570 5.96 11.07 -19.80
CA MET A 570 4.55 11.16 -19.36
C MET A 570 3.58 11.06 -20.55
N VAL A 571 3.82 11.83 -21.62
CA VAL A 571 2.99 11.78 -22.85
C VAL A 571 3.05 10.39 -23.52
N PHE A 572 4.22 9.76 -23.53
CA PHE A 572 4.41 8.41 -24.06
C PHE A 572 3.66 7.36 -23.25
N CYS A 573 3.58 7.49 -21.92
CA CYS A 573 2.79 6.58 -21.09
C CYS A 573 1.28 6.78 -21.27
N ILE A 574 0.81 8.01 -21.54
CA ILE A 574 -0.58 8.25 -21.98
C ILE A 574 -0.83 7.56 -23.33
N PHE A 575 0.08 7.71 -24.30
CA PHE A 575 0.01 7.02 -25.60
C PHE A 575 -0.05 5.50 -25.44
N LEU A 576 0.81 4.90 -24.61
CA LEU A 576 0.81 3.46 -24.36
C LEU A 576 -0.49 2.96 -23.70
N MET A 577 -1.01 3.70 -22.72
CA MET A 577 -2.31 3.41 -22.11
C MET A 577 -3.42 3.39 -23.17
N LEU A 578 -3.57 4.48 -23.94
CA LEU A 578 -4.57 4.59 -25.00
C LEU A 578 -4.39 3.50 -26.08
N LYS A 579 -3.15 3.19 -26.44
CA LYS A 579 -2.83 2.14 -27.41
C LYS A 579 -3.26 0.77 -26.91
N GLY A 580 -2.97 0.39 -25.66
CA GLY A 580 -3.38 -0.92 -25.12
C GLY A 580 -4.89 -1.05 -24.85
N LEU A 581 -5.61 0.07 -24.71
CA LEU A 581 -7.07 0.11 -24.60
C LEU A 581 -7.75 -0.04 -25.97
N TYR A 582 -7.35 0.75 -26.97
CA TYR A 582 -8.08 0.89 -28.24
C TYR A 582 -7.42 0.20 -29.44
N PHE A 583 -6.10 -0.01 -29.42
CA PHE A 583 -5.31 -0.56 -30.52
C PHE A 583 -4.27 -1.61 -30.05
N PRO A 584 -4.70 -2.66 -29.31
CA PRO A 584 -3.80 -3.67 -28.80
C PRO A 584 -3.16 -4.49 -29.93
N SER A 585 -1.89 -4.85 -29.76
CA SER A 585 -1.12 -5.67 -30.71
C SER A 585 -1.20 -7.17 -30.40
N THR A 586 -1.56 -7.54 -29.17
CA THR A 586 -1.68 -8.94 -28.72
C THR A 586 -2.90 -9.11 -27.82
N ARG A 587 -3.21 -10.37 -27.45
CA ARG A 587 -4.23 -10.66 -26.42
C ARG A 587 -3.77 -10.30 -24.99
N ASP A 588 -2.50 -9.97 -24.78
CA ASP A 588 -1.93 -9.60 -23.46
C ASP A 588 -2.23 -8.13 -23.11
N HIS A 589 -3.48 -7.72 -23.25
CA HIS A 589 -3.93 -6.33 -23.14
C HIS A 589 -5.22 -6.20 -22.29
N GLY A 590 -5.59 -4.97 -21.92
CA GLY A 590 -6.85 -4.64 -21.24
C GLY A 590 -6.68 -3.64 -20.09
N SER A 591 -7.70 -3.52 -19.26
CA SER A 591 -7.90 -2.41 -18.30
C SER A 591 -8.22 -2.91 -16.90
N SER A 592 -7.79 -2.17 -15.88
CA SER A 592 -8.22 -2.32 -14.49
C SER A 592 -9.48 -1.49 -14.15
N GLY A 593 -10.06 -0.78 -15.11
CA GLY A 593 -11.21 0.12 -14.90
C GLY A 593 -10.89 1.47 -14.26
N SER A 594 -9.64 1.74 -13.86
CA SER A 594 -9.19 3.02 -13.28
C SER A 594 -8.05 3.60 -14.13
N LEU A 595 -8.28 4.75 -14.76
CA LEU A 595 -7.34 5.38 -15.70
C LEU A 595 -5.97 5.68 -15.07
N VAL A 596 -5.92 6.01 -13.78
CA VAL A 596 -4.65 6.28 -13.08
C VAL A 596 -3.82 5.00 -12.92
N LYS A 597 -4.49 3.87 -12.66
CA LYS A 597 -3.88 2.53 -12.53
C LYS A 597 -3.44 1.97 -13.89
N ASP A 598 -4.26 2.16 -14.91
CA ASP A 598 -3.96 1.83 -16.30
C ASP A 598 -2.80 2.66 -16.88
N TYR A 599 -2.65 3.92 -16.47
CA TYR A 599 -1.48 4.75 -16.78
C TYR A 599 -0.22 4.32 -16.02
N LEU A 600 -0.34 4.04 -14.72
CA LEU A 600 0.78 3.67 -13.85
C LEU A 600 1.43 2.34 -14.26
N TRP A 601 0.63 1.28 -14.37
CA TRP A 601 1.11 -0.07 -14.66
C TRP A 601 1.12 -0.38 -16.16
N GLY A 602 0.26 0.27 -16.94
CA GLY A 602 0.13 0.06 -18.38
C GLY A 602 -0.92 -0.98 -18.73
N THR A 603 -1.54 -0.82 -19.90
CA THR A 603 -2.67 -1.64 -20.36
C THR A 603 -2.24 -2.82 -21.23
N GLU A 604 -1.04 -2.79 -21.82
CA GLU A 604 -0.52 -3.86 -22.70
C GLU A 604 0.85 -4.39 -22.24
N LEU A 605 1.06 -5.70 -22.33
CA LEU A 605 2.32 -6.36 -21.93
C LEU A 605 3.45 -6.17 -22.97
N TYR A 606 3.10 -6.23 -24.26
CA TYR A 606 4.00 -6.15 -25.42
C TYR A 606 3.49 -5.17 -26.50
N PRO A 607 3.40 -3.86 -26.20
CA PRO A 607 2.93 -2.88 -27.17
C PRO A 607 3.88 -2.79 -28.38
N ARG A 608 3.31 -3.00 -29.58
CA ARG A 608 4.03 -2.93 -30.85
C ARG A 608 3.47 -1.86 -31.77
N VAL A 609 4.38 -1.19 -32.48
CA VAL A 609 4.08 -0.19 -33.51
C VAL A 609 4.97 -0.50 -34.71
N LEU A 610 4.37 -0.65 -35.90
CA LEU A 610 5.07 -1.04 -37.14
C LEU A 610 5.95 -2.31 -36.99
N GLY A 611 5.57 -3.22 -36.09
CA GLY A 611 6.28 -4.46 -35.76
C GLY A 611 7.29 -4.37 -34.60
N PHE A 612 7.83 -3.17 -34.33
CA PHE A 612 8.79 -2.92 -33.26
C PHE A 612 8.18 -3.10 -31.88
N ASP A 613 8.90 -3.75 -30.97
CA ASP A 613 8.53 -3.94 -29.57
C ASP A 613 8.97 -2.72 -28.76
N LEU A 614 8.03 -1.83 -28.44
CA LEU A 614 8.33 -0.55 -27.78
C LEU A 614 8.99 -0.76 -26.42
N LYS A 615 8.62 -1.84 -25.72
CA LYS A 615 9.13 -2.16 -24.39
C LYS A 615 10.59 -2.62 -24.44
N ARG A 616 10.95 -3.53 -25.35
CA ARG A 616 12.38 -3.86 -25.60
C ARG A 616 13.15 -2.65 -26.12
N PHE A 617 12.55 -1.82 -26.98
CA PHE A 617 13.19 -0.62 -27.51
C PHE A 617 13.56 0.37 -26.38
N ILE A 618 12.59 0.77 -25.55
CA ILE A 618 12.83 1.69 -24.44
C ILE A 618 13.77 1.10 -23.38
N ASN A 619 13.48 -0.12 -22.90
CA ASN A 619 14.26 -0.73 -21.82
C ASN A 619 15.69 -1.05 -22.23
N CYS A 620 15.94 -1.47 -23.49
CA CYS A 620 17.23 -2.04 -23.90
C CYS A 620 17.99 -1.18 -24.92
N ARG A 621 17.32 -0.60 -25.92
CA ARG A 621 17.97 0.15 -27.03
C ARG A 621 18.17 1.64 -26.71
N PHE A 622 17.30 2.22 -25.89
CA PHE A 622 17.48 3.59 -25.38
C PHE A 622 18.17 3.60 -24.01
N SER A 623 17.53 3.03 -22.99
CA SER A 623 17.92 3.22 -21.59
C SER A 623 19.32 2.70 -21.25
N MET A 624 19.58 1.42 -21.55
CA MET A 624 20.90 0.80 -21.27
C MET A 624 22.02 1.43 -22.10
N THR A 625 21.75 1.79 -23.36
CA THR A 625 22.72 2.42 -24.26
C THR A 625 23.05 3.86 -23.83
N TYR A 626 22.06 4.61 -23.31
CA TYR A 626 22.30 5.91 -22.68
C TYR A 626 23.20 5.76 -21.45
N TRP A 627 22.86 4.85 -20.53
CA TRP A 627 23.65 4.60 -19.32
C TRP A 627 25.10 4.17 -19.65
N GLN A 628 25.28 3.34 -20.69
CA GLN A 628 26.59 2.87 -21.15
C GLN A 628 27.49 3.99 -21.65
N LEU A 629 26.94 4.95 -22.38
CA LEU A 629 27.71 6.01 -23.04
C LEU A 629 27.87 7.27 -22.17
N ALA A 630 26.92 7.52 -21.26
CA ALA A 630 26.97 8.64 -20.33
C ALA A 630 28.28 8.66 -19.54
N GLY A 631 28.68 7.52 -18.95
CA GLY A 631 29.94 7.42 -18.21
C GLY A 631 31.18 7.82 -19.02
N LEU A 632 31.28 7.37 -20.28
CA LEU A 632 32.41 7.71 -21.17
C LEU A 632 32.42 9.19 -21.54
N SER A 633 31.24 9.74 -21.87
CA SER A 633 31.04 11.17 -22.15
C SER A 633 31.45 12.04 -20.95
N PHE A 634 31.11 11.60 -19.74
CA PHE A 634 31.45 12.27 -18.49
C PHE A 634 32.97 12.21 -18.18
N CYS A 635 33.63 11.07 -18.38
CA CYS A 635 35.10 10.95 -18.24
C CYS A 635 35.83 11.97 -19.12
N TYR A 636 35.47 12.04 -20.40
CA TYR A 636 36.03 13.00 -21.33
C TYR A 636 35.70 14.44 -20.89
N ARG A 637 34.46 14.73 -20.48
CA ARG A 637 34.08 16.09 -20.09
C ARG A 637 34.87 16.57 -18.87
N SER A 638 35.01 15.71 -17.84
CA SER A 638 35.86 15.97 -16.68
C SER A 638 37.33 16.22 -17.09
N TYR A 639 37.88 15.39 -17.98
CA TYR A 639 39.22 15.60 -18.54
C TYR A 639 39.38 16.95 -19.26
N THR A 640 38.38 17.40 -20.05
CA THR A 640 38.42 18.72 -20.70
C THR A 640 38.31 19.91 -19.73
N LEU A 641 37.72 19.72 -18.55
CA LEU A 641 37.56 20.76 -17.54
C LEU A 641 38.80 20.88 -16.64
N HIS A 642 39.38 19.75 -16.22
CA HIS A 642 40.45 19.70 -15.22
C HIS A 642 41.85 19.43 -15.81
N GLY A 643 41.95 19.08 -17.09
CA GLY A 643 43.21 18.74 -17.77
C GLY A 643 43.85 17.41 -17.33
N ALA A 644 43.23 16.69 -16.39
CA ALA A 644 43.72 15.45 -15.79
C ALA A 644 42.62 14.38 -15.74
N MET A 645 43.02 13.11 -15.72
CA MET A 645 42.09 11.98 -15.62
C MET A 645 41.74 11.70 -14.16
N ASP A 646 40.46 11.80 -13.79
CA ASP A 646 39.98 11.34 -12.49
C ASP A 646 39.81 9.81 -12.48
N TRP A 647 40.59 9.12 -11.65
CA TRP A 647 40.58 7.65 -11.60
C TRP A 647 39.27 7.09 -11.03
N GLY A 648 38.61 7.79 -10.11
CA GLY A 648 37.30 7.39 -9.59
C GLY A 648 36.24 7.35 -10.69
N LEU A 649 36.09 8.47 -11.42
CA LEU A 649 35.19 8.58 -12.55
C LEU A 649 35.52 7.58 -13.67
N PHE A 650 36.80 7.49 -14.07
CA PHE A 650 37.25 6.55 -15.09
C PHE A 650 36.87 5.10 -14.76
N PHE A 651 37.26 4.61 -13.58
CA PHE A 651 36.95 3.23 -13.19
C PHE A 651 35.45 3.00 -12.96
N SER A 652 34.70 4.02 -12.53
CA SER A 652 33.25 3.92 -12.34
C SER A 652 32.53 3.79 -13.69
N ALA A 653 32.86 4.66 -14.65
CA ALA A 653 32.34 4.58 -16.03
C ALA A 653 32.71 3.27 -16.72
N VAL A 654 33.96 2.80 -16.61
CA VAL A 654 34.38 1.50 -17.17
C VAL A 654 33.64 0.34 -16.49
N SER A 655 33.38 0.42 -15.18
CA SER A 655 32.58 -0.61 -14.48
C SER A 655 31.15 -0.69 -15.01
N GLN A 656 30.50 0.47 -15.19
CA GLN A 656 29.15 0.55 -15.78
C GLN A 656 29.15 0.06 -17.23
N TYR A 657 30.13 0.45 -18.04
CA TYR A 657 30.25 0.02 -19.44
C TYR A 657 30.39 -1.52 -19.56
N LEU A 658 31.23 -2.14 -18.72
CA LEU A 658 31.44 -3.59 -18.70
C LEU A 658 30.22 -4.36 -18.16
N TYR A 659 29.54 -3.82 -17.14
CA TYR A 659 28.25 -4.36 -16.67
C TYR A 659 27.18 -4.31 -17.77
N LEU A 660 27.14 -3.25 -18.58
CA LEU A 660 26.19 -3.11 -19.68
C LEU A 660 26.56 -3.94 -20.90
N PHE A 661 27.85 -4.14 -21.16
CA PHE A 661 28.30 -5.15 -22.13
C PHE A 661 27.87 -6.57 -21.69
N LYS A 662 27.96 -6.91 -20.39
CA LYS A 662 27.39 -8.15 -19.83
C LYS A 662 25.87 -8.22 -20.05
N PHE A 663 25.14 -7.12 -19.86
CA PHE A 663 23.70 -7.06 -20.16
C PHE A 663 23.41 -7.38 -21.63
N PHE A 664 24.12 -6.76 -22.57
CA PHE A 664 23.91 -7.00 -24.01
C PHE A 664 24.31 -8.41 -24.47
N MET A 665 25.28 -9.06 -23.80
CA MET A 665 25.56 -10.50 -23.99
C MET A 665 24.48 -11.43 -23.41
N TRP A 666 23.57 -10.91 -22.57
CA TRP A 666 22.52 -11.67 -21.89
C TRP A 666 21.11 -11.11 -22.18
N GLU A 667 20.94 -10.31 -23.24
CA GLU A 667 19.68 -9.60 -23.52
C GLU A 667 18.48 -10.56 -23.66
N MET A 668 18.66 -11.72 -24.29
CA MET A 668 17.63 -12.76 -24.38
C MET A 668 17.28 -13.43 -23.03
N GLY A 669 18.16 -13.30 -22.03
CA GLY A 669 17.85 -13.61 -20.62
C GLY A 669 16.99 -12.52 -19.97
N TYR A 670 17.26 -11.24 -20.25
CA TYR A 670 16.40 -10.13 -19.81
C TYR A 670 14.98 -10.22 -20.40
N MET A 671 14.83 -10.76 -21.62
CA MET A 671 13.51 -11.09 -22.20
C MET A 671 12.69 -12.14 -21.41
N ARG A 672 13.28 -12.74 -20.36
CA ARG A 672 12.65 -13.70 -19.43
C ARG A 672 12.52 -13.13 -18.00
N SER A 673 12.85 -11.85 -17.80
CA SER A 673 12.71 -11.15 -16.52
C SER A 673 11.26 -10.80 -16.20
N ILE A 674 10.96 -10.51 -14.92
CA ILE A 674 9.62 -10.06 -14.48
C ILE A 674 9.19 -8.78 -15.21
N ASP A 675 10.14 -7.86 -15.41
CA ASP A 675 10.00 -6.59 -16.13
C ASP A 675 9.41 -6.78 -17.53
N ILE A 676 9.82 -7.85 -18.23
CA ILE A 676 9.38 -8.13 -19.60
C ILE A 676 8.13 -9.00 -19.62
N ILE A 677 8.00 -10.00 -18.73
CA ILE A 677 6.99 -11.06 -18.87
C ILE A 677 5.77 -10.94 -17.93
N VAL A 678 5.73 -9.97 -17.02
CA VAL A 678 4.60 -9.76 -16.08
C VAL A 678 4.21 -8.30 -15.91
N ASP A 679 5.20 -7.41 -15.71
CA ASP A 679 4.94 -5.96 -15.64
C ASP A 679 4.45 -5.44 -17.00
N ARG A 680 3.42 -4.58 -17.04
CA ARG A 680 2.92 -4.00 -18.30
C ARG A 680 3.68 -2.72 -18.66
N ALA A 681 3.45 -2.23 -19.89
CA ALA A 681 4.13 -1.05 -20.41
C ALA A 681 3.42 0.25 -20.00
N GLY A 682 3.55 0.63 -18.73
CA GLY A 682 3.06 1.90 -18.18
C GLY A 682 4.18 2.76 -17.58
N PHE A 683 3.79 3.81 -16.85
CA PHE A 683 4.70 4.76 -16.22
C PHE A 683 5.83 4.10 -15.42
N GLU A 684 5.51 3.14 -14.55
CA GLU A 684 6.48 2.53 -13.60
C GLU A 684 7.75 2.03 -14.32
N ILE A 685 7.59 1.29 -15.43
CA ILE A 685 8.74 0.81 -16.23
C ILE A 685 9.14 1.79 -17.33
N GLN A 686 8.20 2.37 -18.08
CA GLN A 686 8.53 3.11 -19.30
C GLN A 686 9.06 4.51 -19.00
N TRP A 687 8.45 5.26 -18.07
CA TRP A 687 9.05 6.50 -17.56
C TRP A 687 10.31 6.17 -16.71
N GLY A 688 10.30 5.07 -15.96
CA GLY A 688 11.50 4.59 -15.24
C GLY A 688 12.72 4.39 -16.15
N CYS A 689 12.56 3.69 -17.26
CA CYS A 689 13.63 3.48 -18.24
C CYS A 689 13.96 4.75 -19.06
N LEU A 690 12.96 5.58 -19.39
CA LEU A 690 13.18 6.83 -20.13
C LEU A 690 13.89 7.92 -19.31
N VAL A 691 13.66 7.98 -18.00
CA VAL A 691 14.00 9.16 -17.17
C VAL A 691 14.81 8.77 -15.94
N TRP A 692 14.33 7.80 -15.16
CA TRP A 692 14.95 7.45 -13.88
C TRP A 692 16.32 6.79 -14.05
N VAL A 693 16.49 5.92 -15.05
CA VAL A 693 17.81 5.34 -15.37
C VAL A 693 18.80 6.43 -15.79
N PRO A 694 18.54 7.28 -16.81
CA PRO A 694 19.37 8.46 -17.09
C PRO A 694 19.67 9.34 -15.87
N ALA A 695 18.66 9.71 -15.07
CA ALA A 695 18.82 10.65 -13.96
C ALA A 695 19.61 10.08 -12.76
N VAL A 696 19.38 8.81 -12.40
CA VAL A 696 19.84 8.22 -11.12
C VAL A 696 21.00 7.25 -11.33
N TYR A 697 20.99 6.43 -12.37
CA TYR A 697 22.03 5.42 -12.58
C TYR A 697 23.36 6.06 -13.04
N THR A 698 23.28 7.24 -13.65
CA THR A 698 24.44 8.06 -14.05
C THR A 698 24.82 9.12 -13.01
N LEU A 699 24.10 9.22 -11.87
CA LEU A 699 24.24 10.33 -10.92
C LEU A 699 25.66 10.47 -10.34
N HIS A 700 26.27 9.36 -9.92
CA HIS A 700 27.59 9.36 -9.29
C HIS A 700 28.71 9.65 -10.29
N THR A 701 28.63 9.12 -11.52
CA THR A 701 29.59 9.46 -12.57
C THR A 701 29.41 10.92 -13.04
N ARG A 702 28.19 11.46 -13.06
CA ARG A 702 27.96 12.88 -13.38
C ARG A 702 28.45 13.83 -12.28
N PHE A 703 28.26 13.46 -11.00
CA PHE A 703 28.72 14.25 -9.85
C PHE A 703 30.23 14.52 -9.88
N LEU A 704 31.01 13.55 -10.39
CA LEU A 704 32.46 13.63 -10.49
C LEU A 704 32.97 14.52 -11.62
N VAL A 705 32.12 14.97 -12.55
CA VAL A 705 32.56 15.84 -13.65
C VAL A 705 33.05 17.20 -13.12
N PRO A 706 32.28 17.95 -12.31
CA PRO A 706 32.79 19.13 -11.63
C PRO A 706 33.56 18.81 -10.32
N ASN A 707 33.30 17.66 -9.67
CA ASN A 707 33.93 17.30 -8.38
C ASN A 707 34.82 16.04 -8.48
N PRO A 708 36.06 16.11 -9.01
CA PRO A 708 36.95 14.95 -9.11
C PRO A 708 37.07 14.15 -7.80
N SER A 709 37.15 12.82 -7.90
CA SER A 709 37.16 11.91 -6.74
C SER A 709 38.35 12.10 -5.81
N GLY A 710 39.46 12.65 -6.31
CA GLY A 710 40.73 12.74 -5.59
C GLY A 710 41.38 11.38 -5.27
N LEU A 711 40.83 10.27 -5.79
CA LEU A 711 41.40 8.94 -5.58
C LEU A 711 42.65 8.76 -6.46
N SER A 712 43.74 8.31 -5.84
CA SER A 712 44.88 7.80 -6.59
C SER A 712 44.54 6.46 -7.25
N PHE A 713 45.34 6.06 -8.25
CA PHE A 713 45.10 4.87 -9.07
C PHE A 713 44.91 3.59 -8.23
N GLY A 714 45.66 3.42 -7.14
CA GLY A 714 45.63 2.20 -6.30
C GLY A 714 44.27 1.92 -5.66
N PRO A 715 43.75 2.80 -4.79
CA PRO A 715 42.42 2.66 -4.20
C PRO A 715 41.29 2.57 -5.24
N ALA A 716 41.39 3.33 -6.34
CA ALA A 716 40.39 3.28 -7.40
C ALA A 716 40.41 1.93 -8.16
N ALA A 717 41.60 1.40 -8.49
CA ALA A 717 41.74 0.08 -9.09
C ALA A 717 41.31 -1.07 -8.15
N ALA A 718 41.45 -0.90 -6.83
CA ALA A 718 40.96 -1.87 -5.85
C ALA A 718 39.42 -1.91 -5.79
N LEU A 719 38.76 -0.75 -5.76
CA LEU A 719 37.30 -0.64 -5.85
C LEU A 719 36.76 -1.11 -7.21
N PHE A 720 37.49 -0.86 -8.30
CA PHE A 720 37.21 -1.42 -9.62
C PHE A 720 37.24 -2.96 -9.61
N ALA A 721 38.30 -3.55 -9.05
CA ALA A 721 38.43 -5.00 -8.94
C ALA A 721 37.30 -5.64 -8.10
N LEU A 722 36.89 -4.99 -7.00
CA LEU A 722 35.74 -5.43 -6.20
C LEU A 722 34.43 -5.32 -6.99
N SER A 723 34.25 -4.25 -7.76
CA SER A 723 33.09 -4.08 -8.63
C SER A 723 33.02 -5.18 -9.69
N MET A 724 34.12 -5.44 -10.39
CA MET A 724 34.23 -6.51 -11.39
C MET A 724 34.03 -7.91 -10.79
N ALA A 725 34.51 -8.16 -9.58
CA ALA A 725 34.20 -9.39 -8.84
C ALA A 725 32.68 -9.53 -8.62
N GLY A 726 31.98 -8.46 -8.24
CA GLY A 726 30.52 -8.42 -8.17
C GLY A 726 29.84 -8.75 -9.51
N VAL A 727 30.25 -8.09 -10.61
CA VAL A 727 29.69 -8.33 -11.95
C VAL A 727 29.90 -9.79 -12.41
N VAL A 728 31.07 -10.37 -12.15
CA VAL A 728 31.39 -11.75 -12.52
C VAL A 728 30.65 -12.77 -11.65
N LEU A 729 30.59 -12.57 -10.33
CA LEU A 729 29.91 -13.50 -9.41
C LEU A 729 28.39 -13.50 -9.61
N ASN A 730 27.80 -12.33 -9.90
CA ASN A 730 26.42 -12.18 -10.35
C ASN A 730 26.13 -13.04 -11.60
N TYR A 731 26.96 -12.91 -12.65
CA TYR A 731 26.83 -13.72 -13.86
C TYR A 731 27.00 -15.22 -13.60
N LEU A 732 27.97 -15.62 -12.75
CA LEU A 732 28.21 -17.02 -12.42
C LEU A 732 27.02 -17.63 -11.65
N ALA A 733 26.38 -16.88 -10.76
CA ALA A 733 25.18 -17.33 -10.05
C ALA A 733 23.98 -17.54 -11.00
N ASP A 734 23.68 -16.60 -11.90
CA ASP A 734 22.64 -16.80 -12.92
C ASP A 734 22.95 -17.99 -13.86
N ARG A 735 24.21 -18.10 -14.31
CA ARG A 735 24.69 -19.19 -15.17
C ARG A 735 24.60 -20.56 -14.49
N GLU A 736 24.86 -20.65 -13.19
CA GLU A 736 24.77 -21.90 -12.43
C GLU A 736 23.34 -22.47 -12.44
N ARG A 737 22.33 -21.63 -12.17
CA ARG A 737 20.91 -22.01 -12.27
C ARG A 737 20.54 -22.45 -13.68
N ASP A 738 21.00 -21.71 -14.69
CA ASP A 738 20.58 -21.94 -16.07
C ASP A 738 21.24 -23.21 -16.66
N VAL A 739 22.50 -23.50 -16.31
CA VAL A 739 23.17 -24.78 -16.61
C VAL A 739 22.52 -25.94 -15.85
N PHE A 740 22.19 -25.77 -14.56
CA PHE A 740 21.47 -26.77 -13.77
C PHE A 740 20.10 -27.11 -14.39
N ARG A 741 19.35 -26.10 -14.84
CA ARG A 741 18.06 -26.30 -15.53
C ARG A 741 18.21 -26.91 -16.91
N ALA A 742 19.16 -26.45 -17.72
CA ALA A 742 19.41 -27.00 -19.07
C ALA A 742 19.87 -28.47 -19.04
N THR A 743 20.61 -28.87 -18.01
CA THR A 743 21.00 -30.28 -17.79
C THR A 743 19.95 -31.11 -17.04
N ASN A 744 18.78 -30.53 -16.73
CA ASN A 744 17.69 -31.14 -15.95
C ASN A 744 18.19 -31.79 -14.64
N GLY A 745 19.00 -31.05 -13.88
CA GLY A 745 19.55 -31.48 -12.59
C GLY A 745 20.78 -32.39 -12.64
N LYS A 746 21.37 -32.62 -13.83
CA LYS A 746 22.53 -33.50 -14.00
C LYS A 746 23.90 -32.80 -13.88
N ALA A 747 23.98 -31.48 -14.02
CA ALA A 747 25.23 -30.74 -13.82
C ALA A 747 25.74 -30.86 -12.38
N LEU A 748 27.06 -30.97 -12.20
CA LEU A 748 27.69 -30.81 -10.90
C LEU A 748 27.69 -29.34 -10.50
N VAL A 749 27.37 -29.06 -9.24
CA VAL A 749 27.44 -27.71 -8.64
C VAL A 749 28.60 -27.71 -7.66
N TRP A 750 29.58 -26.83 -7.92
CA TRP A 750 30.86 -26.73 -7.21
C TRP A 750 31.56 -28.09 -7.03
N GLY A 751 31.56 -28.91 -8.10
CA GLY A 751 32.15 -30.24 -8.14
C GLY A 751 31.35 -31.35 -7.43
N LYS A 752 30.20 -31.05 -6.82
CA LYS A 752 29.34 -31.99 -6.09
C LYS A 752 28.03 -32.23 -6.85
N LYS A 753 27.36 -33.34 -6.54
CA LYS A 753 25.98 -33.58 -7.00
C LYS A 753 25.06 -32.49 -6.38
N PRO A 754 24.21 -31.80 -7.16
CA PRO A 754 23.38 -30.73 -6.63
C PRO A 754 22.28 -31.28 -5.71
N GLU A 755 22.00 -30.52 -4.66
CA GLU A 755 20.77 -30.61 -3.88
C GLU A 755 19.70 -29.68 -4.48
N PHE A 756 18.49 -30.20 -4.67
CA PHE A 756 17.38 -29.48 -5.30
C PHE A 756 16.03 -30.14 -5.00
N ILE A 757 14.95 -29.35 -5.08
CA ILE A 757 13.57 -29.82 -4.94
C ILE A 757 12.90 -29.92 -6.32
N THR A 758 12.14 -31.01 -6.52
CA THR A 758 11.36 -31.26 -7.74
C THR A 758 9.92 -30.80 -7.52
N ALA A 759 9.66 -29.52 -7.74
CA ALA A 759 8.36 -28.88 -7.51
C ALA A 759 7.35 -29.21 -8.62
N LYS A 760 6.25 -29.89 -8.27
CA LYS A 760 5.10 -30.11 -9.16
C LYS A 760 4.06 -29.02 -8.97
N TYR A 761 3.49 -28.50 -10.05
CA TYR A 761 2.46 -27.46 -10.05
C TYR A 761 1.50 -27.66 -11.21
N GLU A 762 0.29 -27.13 -11.12
CA GLU A 762 -0.67 -27.09 -12.23
C GLU A 762 -0.61 -25.73 -12.94
N THR A 763 -0.91 -25.72 -14.23
CA THR A 763 -1.29 -24.50 -14.95
C THR A 763 -2.59 -24.77 -15.69
N VAL A 764 -3.57 -23.89 -15.51
CA VAL A 764 -4.82 -23.91 -16.27
C VAL A 764 -4.59 -23.22 -17.61
N ASP A 765 -5.16 -23.76 -18.68
CA ASP A 765 -5.27 -23.09 -19.97
C ASP A 765 -6.53 -22.20 -19.99
N ARG A 766 -6.41 -20.91 -20.31
CA ARG A 766 -7.49 -19.93 -20.12
C ARG A 766 -8.59 -20.01 -21.18
N ASP A 767 -8.29 -20.50 -22.38
CA ASP A 767 -9.26 -20.60 -23.48
C ASP A 767 -10.02 -21.95 -23.46
N THR A 768 -9.45 -22.99 -22.85
CA THR A 768 -10.02 -24.36 -22.80
C THR A 768 -10.35 -24.88 -21.40
N GLY A 769 -9.88 -24.23 -20.33
CA GLY A 769 -9.97 -24.71 -18.95
C GLY A 769 -9.07 -25.91 -18.63
N ALA A 770 -8.23 -26.35 -19.57
CA ALA A 770 -7.47 -27.59 -19.42
C ALA A 770 -6.35 -27.47 -18.38
N LYS A 771 -6.41 -28.31 -17.33
CA LYS A 771 -5.35 -28.41 -16.33
C LYS A 771 -4.16 -29.22 -16.85
N THR A 772 -3.01 -28.55 -17.01
CA THR A 772 -1.74 -29.19 -17.35
C THR A 772 -0.83 -29.27 -16.12
N GLN A 773 -0.47 -30.47 -15.69
CA GLN A 773 0.55 -30.65 -14.64
C GLN A 773 1.96 -30.39 -15.22
N LYS A 774 2.73 -29.54 -14.55
CA LYS A 774 4.10 -29.16 -14.91
C LYS A 774 5.04 -29.40 -13.73
N THR A 775 6.33 -29.52 -14.02
CA THR A 775 7.39 -29.74 -13.02
C THR A 775 8.51 -28.72 -13.21
N SER A 776 9.06 -28.20 -12.11
CA SER A 776 10.22 -27.30 -12.08
C SER A 776 11.24 -27.81 -11.06
N LEU A 777 12.52 -27.53 -11.32
CA LEU A 777 13.59 -27.80 -10.38
C LEU A 777 14.00 -26.51 -9.64
N LEU A 778 14.04 -26.58 -8.31
CA LEU A 778 14.46 -25.51 -7.41
C LEU A 778 15.83 -25.86 -6.83
N LEU A 779 16.89 -25.18 -7.29
CA LEU A 779 18.27 -25.46 -6.89
C LEU A 779 18.54 -24.96 -5.46
N ALA A 780 18.96 -25.85 -4.57
CA ALA A 780 19.26 -25.58 -3.15
C ALA A 780 20.74 -25.81 -2.82
N SER A 781 21.62 -25.63 -3.81
CA SER A 781 23.07 -25.81 -3.66
C SER A 781 23.83 -24.80 -4.54
N GLY A 782 25.13 -24.63 -4.29
CA GLY A 782 25.92 -23.56 -4.91
C GLY A 782 25.49 -22.18 -4.41
N PHE A 783 25.52 -21.16 -5.26
CA PHE A 783 25.08 -19.81 -4.92
C PHE A 783 23.61 -19.78 -4.46
N TRP A 784 22.77 -20.62 -5.06
CA TRP A 784 21.34 -20.74 -4.76
C TRP A 784 21.03 -21.58 -3.51
N GLY A 785 22.04 -22.25 -2.94
CA GLY A 785 21.98 -22.85 -1.60
C GLY A 785 22.42 -21.90 -0.49
N VAL A 786 23.18 -20.85 -0.82
CA VAL A 786 23.68 -19.86 0.15
C VAL A 786 22.60 -18.82 0.50
N ALA A 787 21.91 -18.27 -0.50
CA ALA A 787 20.71 -17.46 -0.32
C ALA A 787 19.83 -17.53 -1.58
N ARG A 788 18.50 -17.39 -1.43
CA ARG A 788 17.51 -17.57 -2.51
C ARG A 788 17.69 -16.61 -3.70
N HIS A 789 18.34 -15.46 -3.47
CA HIS A 789 18.71 -14.48 -4.47
C HIS A 789 20.15 -13.96 -4.25
N PHE A 790 21.12 -14.85 -3.99
CA PHE A 790 22.51 -14.43 -3.72
C PHE A 790 23.17 -13.63 -4.87
N GLN A 791 22.68 -13.78 -6.12
CA GLN A 791 23.04 -12.90 -7.24
C GLN A 791 22.74 -11.41 -7.01
N TYR A 792 21.72 -11.08 -6.20
CA TYR A 792 21.42 -9.70 -5.79
C TYR A 792 22.46 -9.15 -4.80
N PHE A 793 23.10 -9.98 -3.98
CA PHE A 793 24.21 -9.53 -3.14
C PHE A 793 25.41 -9.12 -4.00
N PHE A 794 25.72 -9.87 -5.06
CA PHE A 794 26.78 -9.51 -6.00
C PHE A 794 26.43 -8.31 -6.87
N GLU A 795 25.15 -8.15 -7.24
CA GLU A 795 24.62 -6.95 -7.89
C GLU A 795 24.85 -5.69 -7.03
N LEU A 796 24.49 -5.76 -5.74
CA LEU A 796 24.74 -4.69 -4.77
C LEU A 796 26.23 -4.48 -4.51
N THR A 797 27.05 -5.54 -4.49
CA THR A 797 28.51 -5.43 -4.36
C THR A 797 29.10 -4.61 -5.52
N ALA A 798 28.66 -4.86 -6.75
CA ALA A 798 29.08 -4.09 -7.92
C ALA A 798 28.65 -2.62 -7.81
N ALA A 799 27.37 -2.39 -7.49
CA ALA A 799 26.75 -1.07 -7.40
C ALA A 799 27.34 -0.18 -6.30
N TRP A 800 27.50 -0.70 -5.08
CA TRP A 800 28.14 0.03 -3.99
C TRP A 800 29.61 0.32 -4.32
N SER A 801 30.34 -0.61 -4.94
CA SER A 801 31.75 -0.40 -5.31
C SER A 801 31.92 0.74 -6.31
N TRP A 802 31.13 0.81 -7.38
CA TRP A 802 31.26 1.89 -8.38
C TRP A 802 30.67 3.23 -7.91
N CYS A 803 29.81 3.24 -6.88
CA CYS A 803 29.41 4.44 -6.14
C CYS A 803 30.51 4.93 -5.17
N LEU A 804 31.21 4.01 -4.48
CA LEU A 804 32.31 4.35 -3.56
C LEU A 804 33.52 4.95 -4.29
N LEU A 805 33.70 4.66 -5.58
CA LEU A 805 34.65 5.36 -6.46
C LEU A 805 34.41 6.87 -6.55
N ALA A 806 33.22 7.37 -6.19
CA ALA A 806 32.98 8.80 -6.10
C ALA A 806 33.54 9.47 -4.83
N ASN A 807 34.21 8.71 -3.97
CA ASN A 807 34.86 9.15 -2.72
C ASN A 807 33.91 9.97 -1.80
N PRO A 808 32.94 9.32 -1.14
CA PRO A 808 31.95 10.01 -0.31
C PRO A 808 32.55 10.70 0.94
N ALA A 809 33.80 10.41 1.30
CA ALA A 809 34.52 11.13 2.36
C ALA A 809 34.93 12.56 1.93
N VAL A 810 35.02 12.82 0.62
CA VAL A 810 35.27 14.15 0.03
C VAL A 810 33.99 14.73 -0.56
N ASN A 811 33.27 13.95 -1.34
CA ASN A 811 32.11 14.38 -2.14
C ASN A 811 30.75 14.19 -1.46
N GLY A 812 30.72 13.69 -0.22
CA GLY A 812 29.49 13.45 0.54
C GLY A 812 28.67 12.26 0.04
N VAL A 813 27.44 12.14 0.55
CA VAL A 813 26.63 10.92 0.38
C VAL A 813 25.74 10.90 -0.87
N ILE A 814 25.60 12.01 -1.61
CA ILE A 814 24.70 12.07 -2.79
C ILE A 814 25.08 11.05 -3.88
N PRO A 815 26.37 10.80 -4.22
CA PRO A 815 26.75 9.74 -5.15
C PRO A 815 26.30 8.33 -4.72
N LEU A 816 26.06 8.08 -3.43
CA LEU A 816 25.61 6.78 -2.91
C LEU A 816 24.10 6.54 -3.12
N PHE A 817 23.33 7.56 -3.53
CA PHE A 817 21.88 7.46 -3.72
C PHE A 817 21.48 6.37 -4.72
N TYR A 818 22.26 6.14 -5.78
CA TYR A 818 22.03 5.02 -6.71
C TYR A 818 22.06 3.66 -6.00
N ALA A 819 23.11 3.39 -5.22
CA ALA A 819 23.29 2.11 -4.55
C ALA A 819 22.26 1.91 -3.42
N ALA A 820 21.87 2.99 -2.72
CA ALA A 820 20.79 2.98 -1.75
C ALA A 820 19.42 2.67 -2.41
N PHE A 821 19.10 3.34 -3.52
CA PHE A 821 17.90 3.08 -4.32
C PHE A 821 17.86 1.62 -4.81
N LEU A 822 18.95 1.11 -5.38
CA LEU A 822 19.05 -0.26 -5.87
C LEU A 822 18.91 -1.28 -4.72
N THR A 823 19.43 -0.97 -3.53
CA THR A 823 19.24 -1.80 -2.33
C THR A 823 17.75 -1.92 -1.98
N GLY A 824 17.01 -0.81 -1.95
CA GLY A 824 15.55 -0.82 -1.75
C GLY A 824 14.80 -1.61 -2.83
N LEU A 825 15.15 -1.38 -4.11
CA LEU A 825 14.54 -2.06 -5.25
C LEU A 825 14.73 -3.58 -5.21
N LEU A 826 15.93 -4.07 -4.86
CA LEU A 826 16.21 -5.50 -4.81
C LEU A 826 15.62 -6.19 -3.57
N LEU A 827 15.46 -5.47 -2.46
CA LEU A 827 14.70 -5.95 -1.29
C LEU A 827 13.21 -6.15 -1.64
N ASP A 828 12.56 -5.19 -2.30
CA ASP A 828 11.20 -5.37 -2.80
C ASP A 828 11.12 -6.53 -3.79
N ARG A 829 11.98 -6.53 -4.82
CA ARG A 829 12.00 -7.57 -5.87
C ARG A 829 12.16 -8.99 -5.31
N ALA A 830 12.94 -9.17 -4.25
CA ALA A 830 13.07 -10.44 -3.52
C ALA A 830 11.79 -10.83 -2.75
N ASN A 831 11.06 -9.86 -2.18
CA ASN A 831 9.74 -10.10 -1.60
C ASN A 831 8.71 -10.50 -2.67
N ARG A 832 8.64 -9.75 -3.79
CA ARG A 832 7.70 -10.02 -4.89
C ARG A 832 7.92 -11.41 -5.49
N ASP A 833 9.17 -11.79 -5.78
CA ASP A 833 9.48 -13.11 -6.33
C ASP A 833 9.28 -14.23 -5.31
N SER A 834 9.54 -13.99 -4.01
CA SER A 834 9.19 -14.94 -2.95
C SER A 834 7.68 -15.22 -2.88
N HIS A 835 6.85 -14.18 -2.97
CA HIS A 835 5.38 -14.32 -3.00
C HIS A 835 4.93 -15.08 -4.25
N LYS A 836 5.44 -14.71 -5.43
CA LYS A 836 5.19 -15.39 -6.71
C LYS A 836 5.59 -16.87 -6.69
N CYS A 837 6.75 -17.21 -6.11
CA CYS A 837 7.20 -18.59 -5.98
C CYS A 837 6.38 -19.39 -4.95
N LYS A 838 5.94 -18.77 -3.85
CA LYS A 838 4.98 -19.37 -2.90
C LYS A 838 3.64 -19.68 -3.57
N LEU A 839 3.06 -18.74 -4.34
CA LEU A 839 1.84 -18.97 -5.10
C LEU A 839 2.00 -20.10 -6.14
N LYS A 840 3.12 -20.11 -6.87
CA LYS A 840 3.34 -21.07 -7.96
C LYS A 840 3.68 -22.50 -7.49
N TYR A 841 4.49 -22.64 -6.44
CA TYR A 841 5.04 -23.94 -6.03
C TYR A 841 4.50 -24.45 -4.68
N GLY A 842 3.74 -23.63 -3.94
CA GLY A 842 3.11 -24.00 -2.68
C GLY A 842 4.10 -24.61 -1.68
N LYS A 843 3.77 -25.81 -1.17
CA LYS A 843 4.59 -26.55 -0.20
C LYS A 843 6.05 -26.79 -0.65
N PHE A 844 6.29 -26.93 -1.96
CA PHE A 844 7.65 -27.13 -2.47
C PHE A 844 8.52 -25.87 -2.33
N TYR A 845 7.89 -24.68 -2.25
CA TYR A 845 8.59 -23.45 -1.87
C TYR A 845 8.85 -23.37 -0.37
N ASP A 846 7.96 -23.91 0.48
CA ASP A 846 8.19 -23.98 1.93
C ASP A 846 9.32 -24.96 2.28
N GLU A 847 9.40 -26.10 1.58
CA GLU A 847 10.53 -27.03 1.62
C GLU A 847 11.83 -26.32 1.18
N TYR A 848 11.78 -25.54 0.09
CA TYR A 848 12.94 -24.77 -0.39
C TYR A 848 13.40 -23.69 0.60
N CYS A 849 12.45 -22.98 1.23
CA CYS A 849 12.74 -21.99 2.27
C CYS A 849 13.32 -22.59 3.56
N LYS A 850 13.15 -23.89 3.82
CA LYS A 850 13.81 -24.60 4.93
C LYS A 850 15.26 -24.95 4.62
N LEU A 851 15.56 -25.34 3.37
CA LEU A 851 16.94 -25.60 2.93
C LEU A 851 17.74 -24.30 2.78
N VAL A 852 17.11 -23.25 2.25
CA VAL A 852 17.75 -21.96 1.95
C VAL A 852 16.98 -20.85 2.68
N PRO A 853 17.29 -20.57 3.95
CA PRO A 853 16.47 -19.69 4.80
C PRO A 853 16.62 -18.20 4.49
N TYR A 854 17.76 -17.76 3.96
CA TYR A 854 18.07 -16.35 3.66
C TYR A 854 17.63 -15.93 2.25
N LYS A 855 17.22 -14.67 2.08
CA LYS A 855 16.79 -14.07 0.80
C LYS A 855 17.98 -13.57 -0.01
N ILE A 856 18.85 -12.74 0.56
CA ILE A 856 19.96 -12.07 -0.15
C ILE A 856 21.27 -12.20 0.63
N LEU A 857 21.26 -11.98 1.94
CA LEU A 857 22.47 -11.85 2.75
C LEU A 857 22.49 -12.91 3.87
N PRO A 858 23.31 -13.98 3.73
CA PRO A 858 23.37 -15.07 4.71
C PRO A 858 23.60 -14.57 6.15
N GLY A 859 22.83 -15.10 7.09
CA GLY A 859 22.87 -14.71 8.49
C GLY A 859 22.11 -13.42 8.84
N ILE A 860 21.62 -12.65 7.86
CA ILE A 860 21.01 -11.32 8.08
C ILE A 860 19.62 -11.20 7.43
N TYR A 861 19.46 -11.55 6.16
CA TYR A 861 18.21 -11.37 5.39
C TYR A 861 18.01 -12.40 4.29
#